data_AF-A0A414RH06-F1
#
_entry.id   AF-A0A414RH06-F1
#
_cell.length_a   1.000
_cell.length_b   1.000
_cell.length_c   1.000
_cell.angle_alpha   90.00
_cell.angle_beta   90.00
_cell.angle_gamma   90.00
#
_symmetry.space_group_name_H-M   'P 1'
#
loop_
_entity.id
_entity.type
_entity.pdbx_description
1 polymer ?
#
loop_
_entity_poly.entity_id
_entity_poly.type
_entity_poly.pdbx_seq_one_letter_code
_entity_poly.pdbx_strand_id
1 'polypeptide(L)'
;MRTAMKSYAKKIMTRLAAGAMALLLAVGTAATDMSVYAAETKTQESMAEKRKITGFADLADNPKEIRMTGKISLERLLAKMPQSIDVYLDGGKDATSIPVTWHCVGDYDNTNYFVYEFDPGWDTEQYSLGAGLKRKIPYINVIISGTGLYKGAGISQSEKKSNEKKVYNFAKKKLKLNTAAACGVLSNIESESSFNPTASVIDTNGKISYGICQWNASRFDDLKNYCSSNGYDYTSIEGQLKFLKYELEHSESSAFSKIKNVENTADGAYTAGYNWARYFERCASVYFEGRAKRARDVYWAKYSSDSPDDPDDPDNPDNPVNKKYTIKYVLYDGENNSANPSSYKVTTETITLKKPTKKGYTFEGWYKESSFKNQITTIPKGSKGNLTLYAKWKANKYTIRFHGNKATSGSVKEMKNLEYDMDYTLNSNKFKRKGYKFVRWSTKADGSGRKYGNREEIENLSSKNGAVVDLYAQWSRDTYKITYKANGGELADGTVKKYNVDTKTFKLKTPVRYGYTFKGWYKDKKCTRRVTQVKKGTIGNLTFYAKWQINKYKIKYNGNGATGGSMKNVTVCKYGSTYTLAKNKYKRTGYVFEGWNTKKNGKGDFYEDGEDIRNITAKNGKTITLYAQWSKKAYSIKYVSGGGTVPSGNPTSYYYDTPTFKLAAATKEGYTFQGWYTDSAYKNRITKITKGTRKNYKLYAKWKINTYDIVFDGNGATAGTMRSISSCKYNTTYKLPANTFQKNGYQFIGWSTRPDGSETFYGDEASVSNLSLTDGAKVKLYAQWEAL
;
A
#
# COMPACT_ATOMS: atom_id res chain seq x y z
N MET A 1 42.32 1.27 -11.14
CA MET A 1 41.70 1.50 -9.80
C MET A 1 40.29 0.91 -9.84
N ARG A 2 39.89 -0.20 -9.17
CA ARG A 2 40.44 -0.95 -8.02
C ARG A 2 40.68 -0.02 -6.81
N THR A 3 40.05 -0.15 -5.63
CA THR A 3 39.35 -1.31 -4.99
C THR A 3 38.26 -0.83 -4.01
N ALA A 4 37.54 -1.77 -3.36
CA ALA A 4 36.61 -1.65 -2.22
C ALA A 4 35.13 -1.31 -2.56
N MET A 5 34.10 -1.98 -2.00
CA MET A 5 34.04 -3.09 -1.02
C MET A 5 32.90 -4.07 -1.36
N LYS A 6 33.00 -5.33 -0.92
CA LYS A 6 31.97 -6.37 -1.09
C LYS A 6 31.02 -6.39 0.12
N SER A 7 29.73 -6.62 -0.10
CA SER A 7 28.85 -7.33 0.84
C SER A 7 27.66 -7.94 0.08
N TYR A 8 27.29 -9.17 0.42
CA TYR A 8 26.43 -10.03 -0.42
C TYR A 8 25.63 -11.00 0.46
N ALA A 9 24.36 -10.71 0.79
CA ALA A 9 23.42 -11.71 1.28
C ALA A 9 21.95 -11.25 1.25
N LYS A 10 21.18 -11.91 0.38
CA LYS A 10 19.72 -11.96 0.25
C LYS A 10 19.05 -12.61 1.47
N LYS A 11 17.91 -12.10 1.95
CA LYS A 11 16.78 -12.93 2.47
C LYS A 11 15.49 -12.12 2.70
N ILE A 12 14.36 -12.77 2.45
CA ILE A 12 12.98 -12.31 2.68
C ILE A 12 12.19 -13.49 3.28
N MET A 13 11.52 -13.25 4.41
CA MET A 13 10.29 -13.93 4.91
C MET A 13 10.28 -15.41 5.37
N THR A 14 10.25 -15.55 6.71
CA THR A 14 9.28 -16.29 7.57
C THR A 14 9.40 -17.79 7.97
N ARG A 15 9.08 -17.99 9.28
CA ARG A 15 8.51 -19.15 10.02
C ARG A 15 9.46 -20.16 10.73
N LEU A 16 9.43 -20.09 12.07
CA LEU A 16 9.12 -21.17 13.06
C LEU A 16 9.27 -22.61 12.54
N ALA A 17 9.96 -23.55 13.20
CA ALA A 17 10.05 -23.81 14.64
C ALA A 17 11.19 -24.81 15.00
N ALA A 18 11.34 -25.08 16.30
CA ALA A 18 12.02 -26.24 16.91
C ALA A 18 13.55 -26.39 16.71
N GLY A 19 14.29 -26.00 17.75
CA GLY A 19 15.64 -26.48 18.06
C GLY A 19 15.83 -26.41 19.56
N ALA A 20 15.64 -27.52 20.26
CA ALA A 20 15.81 -27.63 21.71
C ALA A 20 16.75 -28.79 22.05
N MET A 21 17.47 -28.62 23.16
CA MET A 21 18.46 -29.53 23.75
C MET A 21 19.81 -29.62 23.04
N ALA A 22 20.86 -29.29 23.80
CA ALA A 22 22.24 -29.66 23.58
C ALA A 22 22.84 -30.09 24.92
N LEU A 23 23.66 -31.16 24.92
CA LEU A 23 24.63 -31.56 25.96
C LEU A 23 24.05 -31.87 27.38
N LEU A 24 24.49 -32.86 28.16
CA LEU A 24 25.72 -33.65 28.36
C LEU A 24 25.32 -35.06 28.90
N LEU A 25 26.11 -36.14 29.02
CA LEU A 25 27.55 -36.37 29.28
C LEU A 25 27.99 -37.79 28.81
N ALA A 26 29.30 -38.06 28.75
CA ALA A 26 29.93 -39.37 28.53
C ALA A 26 29.93 -40.25 29.83
N VAL A 27 30.41 -41.49 29.96
CA VAL A 27 31.48 -42.30 29.30
C VAL A 27 31.07 -43.80 29.34
N GLY A 28 31.67 -44.68 28.52
CA GLY A 28 31.18 -46.06 28.32
C GLY A 28 31.76 -47.16 29.23
N THR A 29 31.20 -48.37 29.07
CA THR A 29 31.77 -49.75 29.18
C THR A 29 30.62 -50.73 28.83
N ALA A 30 30.80 -51.91 28.23
CA ALA A 30 31.94 -52.62 27.64
C ALA A 30 31.43 -53.72 26.67
N ALA A 31 32.31 -54.26 25.79
CA ALA A 31 32.27 -55.56 25.09
C ALA A 31 31.01 -55.93 24.24
N THR A 32 31.07 -56.55 23.06
CA THR A 32 32.11 -56.99 22.11
C THR A 32 31.42 -57.08 20.72
N ASP A 33 32.09 -57.15 19.57
CA ASP A 33 33.52 -57.21 19.24
C ASP A 33 33.82 -56.39 17.96
N MET A 34 35.07 -56.37 17.47
CA MET A 34 35.44 -55.62 16.25
C MET A 34 36.61 -56.25 15.48
N SER A 35 36.35 -56.77 14.27
CA SER A 35 37.26 -56.66 13.10
C SER A 35 36.46 -57.01 11.83
N VAL A 36 36.05 -56.01 11.04
CA VAL A 36 36.81 -55.42 9.93
C VAL A 36 37.03 -56.41 8.77
N TYR A 37 36.25 -56.23 7.70
CA TYR A 37 36.81 -55.93 6.38
C TYR A 37 35.83 -55.06 5.58
N ALA A 38 36.35 -54.03 4.92
CA ALA A 38 35.57 -53.18 4.03
C ALA A 38 35.53 -53.79 2.63
N ALA A 39 34.33 -53.88 2.04
CA ALA A 39 34.15 -54.09 0.62
C ALA A 39 32.90 -53.31 0.16
N GLU A 40 33.05 -52.47 -0.87
CA GLU A 40 31.92 -51.84 -1.52
C GLU A 40 31.16 -52.88 -2.36
N THR A 41 29.90 -53.12 -2.03
CA THR A 41 28.95 -53.75 -2.97
C THR A 41 27.62 -53.02 -2.94
N LYS A 42 27.21 -52.50 -4.10
CA LYS A 42 25.82 -52.13 -4.35
C LYS A 42 24.95 -53.38 -4.24
N THR A 43 24.18 -53.51 -3.17
CA THR A 43 23.02 -54.39 -3.15
C THR A 43 21.80 -53.61 -3.60
N GLN A 44 21.08 -54.15 -4.58
CA GLN A 44 19.71 -53.71 -4.82
C GLN A 44 18.89 -54.08 -3.59
N GLU A 45 18.32 -53.10 -2.90
CA GLU A 45 17.16 -53.39 -2.05
C GLU A 45 16.05 -53.89 -2.97
N SER A 46 15.78 -55.19 -2.92
CA SER A 46 14.54 -55.74 -3.43
C SER A 46 13.41 -55.10 -2.63
N MET A 47 12.67 -54.17 -3.24
CA MET A 47 11.43 -53.68 -2.64
C MET A 47 10.53 -54.88 -2.40
N ALA A 48 10.33 -55.24 -1.13
CA ALA A 48 9.41 -56.31 -0.76
C ALA A 48 8.04 -55.97 -1.33
N GLU A 49 7.46 -56.89 -2.09
CA GLU A 49 6.26 -56.59 -2.86
C GLU A 49 5.10 -56.27 -1.90
N LYS A 50 4.53 -55.08 -2.05
CA LYS A 50 3.59 -54.49 -1.11
C LYS A 50 2.33 -55.34 -0.98
N ARG A 51 2.20 -56.05 0.14
CA ARG A 51 1.10 -56.97 0.39
C ARG A 51 -0.22 -56.21 0.52
N LYS A 52 -1.32 -56.83 0.10
CA LYS A 52 -2.63 -56.19 0.02
C LYS A 52 -3.58 -56.78 1.03
N ILE A 53 -4.00 -55.97 2.00
CA ILE A 53 -5.08 -56.30 2.93
C ILE A 53 -6.36 -56.49 2.11
N THR A 54 -6.85 -57.72 2.06
CA THR A 54 -8.12 -58.13 1.41
C THR A 54 -9.26 -58.34 2.40
N GLY A 55 -8.97 -58.34 3.70
CA GLY A 55 -9.96 -58.30 4.78
C GLY A 55 -9.31 -58.16 6.15
N PHE A 56 -10.13 -58.01 7.18
CA PHE A 56 -9.71 -57.99 8.59
C PHE A 56 -10.42 -59.15 9.29
N ALA A 57 -9.70 -59.85 10.18
CA ALA A 57 -10.33 -60.74 11.15
C ALA A 57 -10.89 -59.90 12.32
N ASP A 58 -11.72 -60.51 13.16
CA ASP A 58 -12.18 -59.86 14.39
C ASP A 58 -11.01 -59.63 15.35
N LEU A 59 -11.01 -58.49 16.06
CA LEU A 59 -10.02 -58.21 17.09
C LEU A 59 -10.14 -59.26 18.21
N ALA A 60 -9.09 -60.09 18.36
CA ALA A 60 -9.04 -61.21 19.30
C ALA A 60 -9.52 -60.81 20.71
N ASP A 61 -10.54 -61.52 21.19
CA ASP A 61 -11.15 -61.45 22.53
C ASP A 61 -11.45 -60.04 23.09
N ASN A 62 -11.76 -59.13 22.16
CA ASN A 62 -12.53 -57.90 22.35
C ASN A 62 -11.87 -56.71 23.09
N PRO A 63 -11.32 -55.77 22.30
CA PRO A 63 -11.38 -54.35 22.65
C PRO A 63 -12.05 -53.52 21.53
N LYS A 64 -13.18 -53.97 20.94
CA LYS A 64 -14.04 -53.06 20.14
C LYS A 64 -14.53 -51.86 20.98
N GLU A 65 -14.47 -52.01 22.30
CA GLU A 65 -14.82 -51.03 23.30
C GLU A 65 -13.91 -51.15 24.55
N ILE A 66 -13.35 -50.04 25.02
CA ILE A 66 -12.69 -49.89 26.32
C ILE A 66 -13.54 -48.94 27.16
N ARG A 67 -13.99 -49.37 28.34
CA ARG A 67 -14.74 -48.51 29.28
C ARG A 67 -13.88 -48.10 30.46
N MET A 68 -13.95 -46.82 30.87
CA MET A 68 -13.25 -46.30 32.04
C MET A 68 -14.06 -45.22 32.77
N THR A 69 -13.81 -45.07 34.06
CA THR A 69 -14.34 -43.97 34.89
C THR A 69 -13.24 -42.93 35.07
N GLY A 70 -13.47 -41.71 34.59
CA GLY A 70 -12.42 -40.70 34.48
C GLY A 70 -11.41 -40.99 33.36
N LYS A 71 -10.63 -39.96 33.02
CA LYS A 71 -9.69 -39.96 31.89
C LYS A 71 -8.27 -40.24 32.37
N ILE A 72 -7.54 -41.11 31.67
CA ILE A 72 -6.11 -41.40 31.89
C ILE A 72 -5.26 -40.71 30.80
N SER A 73 -3.93 -40.68 30.95
CA SER A 73 -3.06 -40.17 29.89
C SER A 73 -3.12 -41.03 28.63
N LEU A 74 -2.94 -40.42 27.46
CA LEU A 74 -2.95 -41.10 26.17
C LEU A 74 -1.98 -42.29 26.13
N GLU A 75 -0.77 -42.14 26.65
CA GLU A 75 0.23 -43.21 26.78
C GLU A 75 -0.29 -44.44 27.56
N ARG A 76 -0.92 -44.22 28.73
CA ARG A 76 -1.49 -45.29 29.56
C ARG A 76 -2.73 -45.93 28.94
N LEU A 77 -3.38 -45.25 28.00
CA LEU A 77 -4.49 -45.79 27.20
C LEU A 77 -3.97 -46.61 26.01
N LEU A 78 -2.98 -46.11 25.26
CA LEU A 78 -2.36 -46.82 24.15
C LEU A 78 -1.69 -48.13 24.61
N ALA A 79 -1.09 -48.14 25.81
CA ALA A 79 -0.56 -49.35 26.44
C ALA A 79 -1.63 -50.41 26.80
N LYS A 80 -2.93 -50.11 26.68
CA LYS A 80 -4.05 -51.05 26.85
C LYS A 80 -4.63 -51.54 25.52
N MET A 81 -4.13 -51.04 24.39
CA MET A 81 -4.60 -51.41 23.05
C MET A 81 -3.69 -52.52 22.47
N PRO A 82 -4.22 -53.41 21.62
CA PRO A 82 -3.44 -54.50 21.03
C PRO A 82 -2.37 -53.93 20.09
N GLN A 83 -1.15 -54.44 20.14
CA GLN A 83 -0.03 -53.92 19.34
C GLN A 83 -0.01 -54.43 17.89
N SER A 84 -0.97 -55.30 17.54
CA SER A 84 -1.19 -55.86 16.20
C SER A 84 -2.69 -56.01 15.92
N ILE A 85 -3.04 -56.13 14.63
CA ILE A 85 -4.36 -56.57 14.17
C ILE A 85 -4.19 -57.72 13.17
N ASP A 86 -5.20 -58.58 13.10
CA ASP A 86 -5.20 -59.74 12.20
C ASP A 86 -5.88 -59.39 10.87
N VAL A 87 -5.17 -59.64 9.77
CA VAL A 87 -5.61 -59.31 8.40
C VAL A 87 -5.51 -60.50 7.46
N TYR A 88 -6.43 -60.56 6.49
CA TYR A 88 -6.30 -61.45 5.34
C TYR A 88 -5.51 -60.72 4.25
N LEU A 89 -4.38 -61.29 3.83
CA LEU A 89 -3.47 -60.69 2.85
C LEU A 89 -3.55 -61.41 1.50
N ASP A 90 -3.51 -60.63 0.42
CA ASP A 90 -3.35 -61.07 -0.97
C ASP A 90 -4.43 -62.06 -1.48
N GLY A 91 -5.61 -62.08 -0.83
CA GLY A 91 -6.69 -63.02 -1.11
C GLY A 91 -6.57 -64.37 -0.38
N GLY A 92 -5.56 -64.53 0.48
CA GLY A 92 -5.41 -65.69 1.35
C GLY A 92 -6.55 -65.83 2.37
N LYS A 93 -6.77 -67.07 2.84
CA LYS A 93 -7.81 -67.41 3.83
C LYS A 93 -7.31 -67.36 5.28
N ASP A 94 -6.01 -67.41 5.48
CA ASP A 94 -5.38 -67.42 6.79
C ASP A 94 -5.14 -65.98 7.27
N ALA A 95 -5.44 -65.73 8.54
CA ALA A 95 -5.21 -64.43 9.16
C ALA A 95 -3.71 -64.26 9.48
N THR A 96 -3.16 -63.10 9.13
CA THR A 96 -1.78 -62.69 9.43
C THR A 96 -1.82 -61.50 10.39
N SER A 97 -1.17 -61.61 11.55
CA SER A 97 -1.02 -60.46 12.46
C SER A 97 -0.04 -59.43 11.89
N ILE A 98 -0.47 -58.19 11.73
CA ILE A 98 0.38 -57.06 11.35
C ILE A 98 0.50 -56.05 12.51
N PRO A 99 1.67 -55.43 12.73
CA PRO A 99 1.85 -54.45 13.79
C PRO A 99 1.04 -53.17 13.50
N VAL A 100 0.50 -52.55 14.55
CA VAL A 100 -0.27 -51.30 14.45
C VAL A 100 0.08 -50.28 15.52
N THR A 101 -0.09 -49.00 15.17
CA THR A 101 -0.12 -47.87 16.10
C THR A 101 -1.53 -47.30 16.16
N TRP A 102 -2.08 -47.09 17.35
CA TRP A 102 -3.44 -46.57 17.50
C TRP A 102 -3.44 -45.04 17.53
N HIS A 103 -4.30 -44.43 16.74
CA HIS A 103 -4.44 -42.97 16.64
C HIS A 103 -5.86 -42.55 16.98
N CYS A 104 -6.02 -41.60 17.90
CA CYS A 104 -7.33 -41.04 18.15
C CYS A 104 -7.80 -40.23 16.94
N VAL A 105 -9.05 -40.44 16.51
CA VAL A 105 -9.68 -39.71 15.40
C VAL A 105 -9.99 -38.25 15.77
N GLY A 106 -9.92 -37.90 17.07
CA GLY A 106 -10.02 -36.54 17.58
C GLY A 106 -8.89 -36.19 18.56
N ASP A 107 -9.02 -35.05 19.22
CA ASP A 107 -8.04 -34.57 20.20
C ASP A 107 -8.30 -35.23 21.56
N TYR A 108 -7.71 -36.40 21.80
CA TYR A 108 -7.88 -37.11 23.07
C TYR A 108 -7.44 -36.27 24.26
N ASP A 109 -6.27 -35.63 24.21
CA ASP A 109 -5.68 -34.99 25.40
C ASP A 109 -6.37 -33.68 25.80
N ASN A 110 -6.82 -32.85 24.84
CA ASN A 110 -7.42 -31.53 25.14
C ASN A 110 -8.95 -31.52 25.20
N THR A 111 -9.63 -32.62 24.86
CA THR A 111 -11.10 -32.73 24.99
C THR A 111 -11.52 -33.68 26.11
N ASN A 112 -12.82 -33.75 26.40
CA ASN A 112 -13.37 -34.56 27.50
C ASN A 112 -14.73 -35.17 27.09
N TYR A 113 -14.81 -35.71 25.88
CA TYR A 113 -16.01 -36.37 25.36
C TYR A 113 -16.32 -37.70 26.06
N PHE A 114 -17.60 -38.10 26.01
CA PHE A 114 -18.04 -39.41 26.51
C PHE A 114 -17.46 -40.59 25.72
N VAL A 115 -17.20 -40.43 24.42
CA VAL A 115 -16.66 -41.49 23.56
C VAL A 115 -15.62 -40.96 22.59
N TYR A 116 -14.46 -41.62 22.55
CA TYR A 116 -13.42 -41.44 21.55
C TYR A 116 -13.36 -42.65 20.62
N GLU A 117 -12.89 -42.42 19.40
CA GLU A 117 -12.53 -43.48 18.47
C GLU A 117 -11.03 -43.50 18.26
N PHE A 118 -10.46 -44.70 18.24
CA PHE A 118 -9.09 -44.95 17.86
C PHE A 118 -9.06 -45.86 16.63
N ASP A 119 -8.41 -45.38 15.56
CA ASP A 119 -8.19 -46.13 14.33
C ASP A 119 -6.73 -46.63 14.28
N PRO A 120 -6.48 -47.84 13.74
CA PRO A 120 -5.14 -48.39 13.62
C PRO A 120 -4.43 -47.81 12.39
N GLY A 121 -3.23 -47.28 12.59
CA GLY A 121 -2.24 -47.08 11.55
C GLY A 121 -1.33 -48.30 11.47
N TRP A 122 -0.88 -48.65 10.26
CA TRP A 122 0.11 -49.68 9.99
C TRP A 122 1.14 -49.13 9.00
N ASP A 123 2.22 -49.86 8.76
CA ASP A 123 3.20 -49.49 7.74
C ASP A 123 2.55 -49.52 6.35
N THR A 124 2.24 -48.33 5.82
CA THR A 124 1.60 -48.18 4.51
C THR A 124 2.57 -48.30 3.34
N GLU A 125 3.87 -48.53 3.56
CA GLU A 125 4.82 -48.93 2.51
C GLU A 125 4.80 -50.45 2.35
N GLN A 126 4.75 -51.21 3.46
CA GLN A 126 4.61 -52.67 3.47
C GLN A 126 3.20 -53.17 3.09
N TYR A 127 2.13 -52.50 3.55
CA TYR A 127 0.75 -52.98 3.39
C TYR A 127 -0.16 -51.98 2.69
N SER A 128 -0.92 -52.44 1.69
CA SER A 128 -1.94 -51.65 0.97
C SER A 128 -3.37 -52.07 1.35
N LEU A 129 -4.30 -51.11 1.43
CA LEU A 129 -5.70 -51.42 1.73
C LEU A 129 -6.48 -51.79 0.46
N GLY A 130 -7.18 -52.91 0.49
CA GLY A 130 -8.08 -53.34 -0.58
C GLY A 130 -9.28 -52.42 -0.81
N ALA A 131 -9.72 -52.34 -2.07
CA ALA A 131 -10.91 -51.56 -2.45
C ALA A 131 -12.16 -52.06 -1.70
N GLY A 132 -13.01 -51.13 -1.24
CA GLY A 132 -14.21 -51.43 -0.46
C GLY A 132 -13.98 -51.70 1.04
N LEU A 133 -12.73 -51.90 1.49
CA LEU A 133 -12.44 -52.21 2.89
C LEU A 133 -12.39 -51.00 3.83
N LYS A 134 -12.41 -49.76 3.32
CA LYS A 134 -12.30 -48.55 4.16
C LYS A 134 -13.32 -48.52 5.31
N ARG A 135 -14.56 -48.97 5.08
CA ARG A 135 -15.59 -49.02 6.15
C ARG A 135 -15.42 -50.22 7.10
N LYS A 136 -14.58 -51.19 6.76
CA LYS A 136 -14.36 -52.44 7.50
C LYS A 136 -13.06 -52.46 8.30
N ILE A 137 -12.31 -51.36 8.34
CA ILE A 137 -11.13 -51.22 9.20
C ILE A 137 -11.58 -51.38 10.66
N PRO A 138 -10.95 -52.26 11.46
CA PRO A 138 -11.26 -52.42 12.87
C PRO A 138 -10.86 -51.16 13.65
N TYR A 139 -11.52 -50.90 14.76
CA TYR A 139 -11.38 -49.67 15.52
C TYR A 139 -11.76 -49.92 16.99
N ILE A 140 -11.33 -49.02 17.87
CA ILE A 140 -11.58 -49.12 19.32
C ILE A 140 -12.37 -47.89 19.78
N ASN A 141 -13.58 -48.08 20.32
CA ASN A 141 -14.27 -47.02 21.07
C ASN A 141 -13.69 -46.95 22.48
N VAL A 142 -13.31 -45.78 22.96
CA VAL A 142 -12.95 -45.55 24.36
C VAL A 142 -14.05 -44.72 25.01
N ILE A 143 -14.83 -45.33 25.89
CA ILE A 143 -16.00 -44.71 26.55
C ILE A 143 -15.63 -44.31 27.98
N ILE A 144 -15.76 -43.02 28.27
CA ILE A 144 -15.37 -42.42 29.55
C ILE A 144 -16.63 -41.94 30.29
N SER A 145 -16.86 -42.45 31.49
CA SER A 145 -17.88 -41.94 32.42
C SER A 145 -17.26 -40.92 33.40
N GLY A 146 -18.08 -40.02 33.96
CA GLY A 146 -17.61 -39.06 34.97
C GLY A 146 -16.68 -37.96 34.44
N THR A 147 -16.72 -37.65 33.14
CA THR A 147 -15.95 -36.58 32.51
C THR A 147 -16.35 -35.19 33.06
N GLY A 148 -15.45 -34.53 33.80
CA GLY A 148 -15.70 -33.24 34.48
C GLY A 148 -15.98 -32.02 33.58
N LEU A 149 -16.11 -32.22 32.27
CA LEU A 149 -16.57 -31.22 31.29
C LEU A 149 -18.08 -30.99 31.35
N TYR A 150 -18.84 -32.05 31.65
CA TYR A 150 -20.30 -32.03 31.64
C TYR A 150 -20.84 -31.72 33.04
N LYS A 151 -21.65 -30.66 33.15
CA LYS A 151 -22.40 -30.32 34.36
C LYS A 151 -23.79 -30.97 34.28
N GLY A 152 -24.16 -31.69 35.34
CA GLY A 152 -25.41 -32.46 35.44
C GLY A 152 -25.24 -33.58 36.45
N ALA A 153 -26.33 -34.23 36.87
CA ALA A 153 -26.21 -35.43 37.69
C ALA A 153 -25.65 -36.57 36.82
N GLY A 154 -24.64 -37.28 37.32
CA GLY A 154 -24.14 -38.49 36.66
C GLY A 154 -25.18 -39.60 36.75
N ILE A 155 -25.72 -40.03 35.61
CA ILE A 155 -26.73 -41.11 35.58
C ILE A 155 -26.09 -42.49 35.81
N SER A 156 -26.85 -43.38 36.43
CA SER A 156 -26.40 -44.76 36.68
C SER A 156 -26.33 -45.59 35.38
N GLN A 157 -25.57 -46.69 35.39
CA GLN A 157 -25.45 -47.57 34.22
C GLN A 157 -26.78 -48.29 33.87
N SER A 158 -27.66 -48.52 34.85
CA SER A 158 -29.02 -49.02 34.63
C SER A 158 -29.93 -47.95 34.01
N GLU A 159 -29.83 -46.71 34.48
CA GLU A 159 -30.55 -45.57 33.91
C GLU A 159 -30.10 -45.26 32.47
N LYS A 160 -28.79 -45.31 32.18
CA LYS A 160 -28.27 -45.22 30.80
C LYS A 160 -28.91 -46.27 29.88
N LYS A 161 -28.93 -47.54 30.31
CA LYS A 161 -29.57 -48.64 29.54
C LYS A 161 -31.08 -48.43 29.37
N SER A 162 -31.75 -47.87 30.38
CA SER A 162 -33.18 -47.53 30.32
C SER A 162 -33.44 -46.41 29.31
N ASN A 163 -32.68 -45.32 29.37
CA ASN A 163 -32.81 -44.19 28.44
C ASN A 163 -32.48 -44.59 27.00
N GLU A 164 -31.45 -45.42 26.78
CA GLU A 164 -31.12 -46.00 25.47
C GLU A 164 -32.32 -46.76 24.87
N LYS A 165 -32.94 -47.70 25.61
CA LYS A 165 -34.11 -48.44 25.10
C LYS A 165 -35.33 -47.53 24.92
N LYS A 166 -35.50 -46.47 25.72
CA LYS A 166 -36.53 -45.44 25.48
C LYS A 166 -36.31 -44.71 24.17
N VAL A 167 -35.08 -44.27 23.86
CA VAL A 167 -34.71 -43.64 22.58
C VAL A 167 -34.96 -44.60 21.41
N TYR A 168 -34.54 -45.86 21.52
CA TYR A 168 -34.78 -46.88 20.48
C TYR A 168 -36.27 -47.08 20.19
N ASN A 169 -37.05 -47.33 21.25
CA ASN A 169 -38.50 -47.52 21.15
C ASN A 169 -39.20 -46.27 20.58
N PHE A 170 -38.73 -45.08 20.91
CA PHE A 170 -39.22 -43.82 20.36
C PHE A 170 -38.93 -43.69 18.86
N ALA A 171 -37.70 -43.96 18.44
CA ALA A 171 -37.31 -43.95 17.03
C ALA A 171 -38.17 -44.92 16.20
N LYS A 172 -38.33 -46.17 16.67
CA LYS A 172 -39.17 -47.19 16.02
C LYS A 172 -40.65 -46.80 16.00
N LYS A 173 -41.25 -46.49 17.17
CA LYS A 173 -42.72 -46.38 17.33
C LYS A 173 -43.28 -44.97 17.09
N LYS A 174 -42.50 -43.90 17.34
CA LYS A 174 -42.97 -42.50 17.27
C LYS A 174 -42.41 -41.74 16.06
N LEU A 175 -41.16 -42.01 15.66
CA LEU A 175 -40.58 -41.48 14.42
C LEU A 175 -40.81 -42.39 13.19
N LYS A 176 -41.31 -43.62 13.39
CA LYS A 176 -41.53 -44.64 12.34
C LYS A 176 -40.27 -44.96 11.54
N LEU A 177 -39.12 -44.99 12.22
CA LEU A 177 -37.83 -45.36 11.64
C LEU A 177 -37.68 -46.89 11.59
N ASN A 178 -36.97 -47.39 10.58
CA ASN A 178 -36.52 -48.79 10.58
C ASN A 178 -35.39 -48.99 11.62
N THR A 179 -34.98 -50.24 11.84
CA THR A 179 -33.99 -50.57 12.86
C THR A 179 -32.65 -49.88 12.56
N ALA A 180 -32.18 -49.93 11.31
CA ALA A 180 -30.96 -49.27 10.88
C ALA A 180 -30.95 -47.76 11.18
N ALA A 181 -32.03 -47.05 10.83
CA ALA A 181 -32.17 -45.63 11.13
C ALA A 181 -32.20 -45.34 12.64
N ALA A 182 -32.89 -46.16 13.43
CA ALA A 182 -32.91 -46.04 14.89
C ALA A 182 -31.51 -46.24 15.52
N CYS A 183 -30.72 -47.19 15.03
CA CYS A 183 -29.32 -47.38 15.44
C CYS A 183 -28.45 -46.14 15.14
N GLY A 184 -28.70 -45.45 14.03
CA GLY A 184 -28.06 -44.16 13.71
C GLY A 184 -28.34 -43.08 14.75
N VAL A 185 -29.59 -42.94 15.21
CA VAL A 185 -29.98 -42.00 16.27
C VAL A 185 -29.28 -42.34 17.60
N LEU A 186 -29.29 -43.62 18.00
CA LEU A 186 -28.66 -44.08 19.25
C LEU A 186 -27.15 -43.75 19.29
N SER A 187 -26.43 -44.02 18.20
CA SER A 187 -24.98 -43.78 18.12
C SER A 187 -24.57 -42.32 18.33
N ASN A 188 -25.43 -41.38 17.94
CA ASN A 188 -25.18 -39.95 18.07
C ASN A 188 -25.53 -39.47 19.47
N ILE A 189 -26.72 -39.83 19.99
CA ILE A 189 -27.11 -39.48 21.36
C ILE A 189 -26.14 -40.05 22.41
N GLU A 190 -25.58 -41.25 22.21
CA GLU A 190 -24.54 -41.75 23.10
C GLU A 190 -23.27 -40.88 23.05
N SER A 191 -22.90 -40.41 21.87
CA SER A 191 -21.70 -39.58 21.68
C SER A 191 -21.87 -38.15 22.24
N GLU A 192 -23.08 -37.59 22.17
CA GLU A 192 -23.38 -36.26 22.69
C GLU A 192 -23.54 -36.24 24.21
N SER A 193 -24.27 -37.20 24.77
CA SER A 193 -24.75 -37.15 26.17
C SER A 193 -24.57 -38.45 26.97
N SER A 194 -24.14 -39.54 26.33
CA SER A 194 -24.22 -40.89 26.90
C SER A 194 -25.64 -41.25 27.43
N PHE A 195 -26.69 -40.75 26.76
CA PHE A 195 -28.13 -40.84 27.14
C PHE A 195 -28.52 -40.14 28.45
N ASN A 196 -27.73 -39.15 28.90
CA ASN A 196 -28.05 -38.33 30.06
C ASN A 196 -28.85 -37.07 29.64
N PRO A 197 -30.15 -36.96 29.99
CA PRO A 197 -30.94 -35.78 29.64
C PRO A 197 -30.55 -34.54 30.45
N THR A 198 -29.76 -34.67 31.52
CA THR A 198 -29.27 -33.53 32.32
C THR A 198 -27.84 -33.10 31.97
N ALA A 199 -27.17 -33.79 31.03
CA ALA A 199 -25.80 -33.43 30.63
C ALA A 199 -25.78 -32.05 29.96
N SER A 200 -24.88 -31.18 30.43
CA SER A 200 -24.69 -29.85 29.85
C SER A 200 -23.23 -29.44 29.77
N VAL A 201 -22.87 -28.71 28.71
CA VAL A 201 -21.52 -28.15 28.51
C VAL A 201 -21.64 -26.66 28.27
N ILE A 202 -20.72 -25.88 28.83
CA ILE A 202 -20.59 -24.46 28.51
C ILE A 202 -19.44 -24.32 27.49
N ASP A 203 -19.73 -23.78 26.31
CA ASP A 203 -18.72 -23.54 25.28
C ASP A 203 -17.81 -22.34 25.63
N THR A 204 -16.77 -22.13 24.83
CA THR A 204 -15.80 -21.03 25.03
C THR A 204 -16.40 -19.63 24.92
N ASN A 205 -17.63 -19.49 24.43
CA ASN A 205 -18.38 -18.23 24.34
C ASN A 205 -19.43 -18.09 25.45
N GLY A 206 -19.43 -18.99 26.45
CA GLY A 206 -20.40 -19.00 27.54
C GLY A 206 -21.77 -19.56 27.17
N LYS A 207 -21.95 -20.16 25.99
CA LYS A 207 -23.23 -20.73 25.57
C LYS A 207 -23.38 -22.14 26.09
N ILE A 208 -24.60 -22.47 26.53
CA ILE A 208 -24.94 -23.79 27.06
C ILE A 208 -25.36 -24.72 25.91
N SER A 209 -24.76 -25.91 25.87
CA SER A 209 -25.27 -27.10 25.20
C SER A 209 -25.95 -27.99 26.24
N TYR A 210 -27.13 -28.55 25.96
CA TYR A 210 -27.91 -29.29 26.96
C TYR A 210 -28.61 -30.55 26.40
N GLY A 211 -28.75 -31.57 27.24
CA GLY A 211 -29.63 -32.72 27.01
C GLY A 211 -29.08 -33.76 26.04
N ILE A 212 -29.95 -34.70 25.64
CA ILE A 212 -29.57 -35.93 24.94
C ILE A 212 -28.88 -35.70 23.59
N CYS A 213 -29.20 -34.60 22.90
CA CYS A 213 -28.58 -34.20 21.63
C CYS A 213 -27.68 -32.95 21.77
N GLN A 214 -27.30 -32.56 23.00
CA GLN A 214 -26.49 -31.36 23.28
C GLN A 214 -26.95 -30.12 22.52
N TRP A 215 -28.26 -29.84 22.52
CA TRP A 215 -28.85 -28.68 21.86
C TRP A 215 -28.14 -27.40 22.34
N ASN A 216 -27.49 -26.67 21.43
CA ASN A 216 -26.64 -25.53 21.75
C ASN A 216 -27.40 -24.20 21.60
N ALA A 217 -27.19 -23.30 22.56
CA ALA A 217 -27.67 -21.92 22.55
C ALA A 217 -29.17 -21.81 22.23
N SER A 218 -29.56 -21.20 21.12
CA SER A 218 -30.97 -21.01 20.77
C SER A 218 -31.75 -22.31 20.68
N ARG A 219 -31.12 -23.44 20.26
CA ARG A 219 -31.81 -24.74 20.25
C ARG A 219 -32.13 -25.26 21.67
N PHE A 220 -31.36 -24.85 22.68
CA PHE A 220 -31.68 -25.13 24.09
C PHE A 220 -32.81 -24.22 24.59
N ASP A 221 -32.84 -22.96 24.16
CA ASP A 221 -33.97 -22.07 24.42
C ASP A 221 -35.26 -22.61 23.78
N ASP A 222 -35.20 -23.09 22.53
CA ASP A 222 -36.30 -23.75 21.83
C ASP A 222 -36.78 -25.01 22.57
N LEU A 223 -35.88 -25.85 23.09
CA LEU A 223 -36.23 -27.00 23.93
C LEU A 223 -37.00 -26.58 25.19
N LYS A 224 -36.48 -25.61 25.95
CA LYS A 224 -37.14 -25.10 27.18
C LYS A 224 -38.51 -24.52 26.87
N ASN A 225 -38.61 -23.71 25.81
CA ASN A 225 -39.85 -23.07 25.37
C ASN A 225 -40.88 -24.11 24.93
N TYR A 226 -40.50 -25.07 24.08
CA TYR A 226 -41.37 -26.15 23.65
C TYR A 226 -41.90 -26.98 24.83
N CYS A 227 -41.01 -27.41 25.72
CA CYS A 227 -41.40 -28.19 26.90
C CYS A 227 -42.33 -27.39 27.83
N SER A 228 -42.01 -26.13 28.12
CA SER A 228 -42.86 -25.24 28.93
C SER A 228 -44.25 -25.03 28.32
N SER A 229 -44.33 -24.77 27.00
CA SER A 229 -45.62 -24.58 26.31
C SER A 229 -46.46 -25.84 26.13
N ASN A 230 -45.87 -27.04 26.28
CA ASN A 230 -46.57 -28.33 26.09
C ASN A 230 -46.70 -29.15 27.39
N GLY A 231 -46.38 -28.57 28.56
CA GLY A 231 -46.52 -29.23 29.86
C GLY A 231 -45.50 -30.36 30.10
N TYR A 232 -44.31 -30.28 29.50
CA TYR A 232 -43.24 -31.26 29.65
C TYR A 232 -42.07 -30.69 30.46
N ASP A 233 -41.37 -31.56 31.19
CA ASP A 233 -40.09 -31.22 31.82
C ASP A 233 -38.94 -31.37 30.80
N TYR A 234 -38.23 -30.27 30.53
CA TYR A 234 -37.10 -30.23 29.60
C TYR A 234 -35.86 -30.96 30.12
N THR A 235 -35.76 -31.27 31.42
CA THR A 235 -34.69 -32.07 32.01
C THR A 235 -34.97 -33.58 31.92
N SER A 236 -36.20 -33.96 31.55
CA SER A 236 -36.63 -35.35 31.42
C SER A 236 -36.33 -35.95 30.04
N ILE A 237 -36.08 -37.26 30.00
CA ILE A 237 -35.92 -38.02 28.75
C ILE A 237 -37.18 -37.98 27.88
N GLU A 238 -38.38 -37.91 28.46
CA GLU A 238 -39.62 -37.85 27.67
C GLU A 238 -39.80 -36.48 27.01
N GLY A 239 -39.68 -35.38 27.76
CA GLY A 239 -39.81 -34.03 27.21
C GLY A 239 -38.82 -33.76 26.07
N GLN A 240 -37.56 -34.19 26.24
CA GLN A 240 -36.53 -34.08 25.21
C GLN A 240 -36.83 -34.93 23.96
N LEU A 241 -37.42 -36.12 24.11
CA LEU A 241 -37.85 -36.92 22.96
C LEU A 241 -39.04 -36.28 22.22
N LYS A 242 -39.99 -35.67 22.93
CA LYS A 242 -41.10 -34.91 22.31
C LYS A 242 -40.56 -33.74 21.49
N PHE A 243 -39.65 -32.97 22.06
CA PHE A 243 -38.96 -31.89 21.35
C PHE A 243 -38.17 -32.40 20.14
N LEU A 244 -37.42 -33.49 20.27
CA LEU A 244 -36.68 -34.09 19.16
C LEU A 244 -37.60 -34.44 17.98
N LYS A 245 -38.79 -35.02 18.22
CA LYS A 245 -39.77 -35.26 17.15
C LYS A 245 -40.30 -33.97 16.55
N TYR A 246 -40.67 -32.99 17.37
CA TYR A 246 -41.11 -31.68 16.89
C TYR A 246 -40.04 -31.05 15.98
N GLU A 247 -38.78 -31.04 16.42
CA GLU A 247 -37.66 -30.48 15.66
C GLU A 247 -37.46 -31.22 14.32
N LEU A 248 -37.41 -32.56 14.33
CA LEU A 248 -37.27 -33.40 13.12
C LEU A 248 -38.46 -33.31 12.15
N GLU A 249 -39.64 -32.86 12.59
CA GLU A 249 -40.79 -32.64 11.72
C GLU A 249 -40.89 -31.20 11.20
N HIS A 250 -40.13 -30.27 11.79
CA HIS A 250 -40.15 -28.84 11.45
C HIS A 250 -38.75 -28.36 11.01
N SER A 251 -37.98 -27.76 11.90
CA SER A 251 -36.69 -27.10 11.63
C SER A 251 -35.60 -28.04 11.12
N GLU A 252 -35.62 -29.31 11.53
CA GLU A 252 -34.63 -30.35 11.16
C GLU A 252 -35.21 -31.42 10.22
N SER A 253 -36.35 -31.14 9.59
CA SER A 253 -37.00 -32.01 8.58
C SER A 253 -36.07 -32.41 7.42
N SER A 254 -35.15 -31.52 7.03
CA SER A 254 -34.09 -31.82 6.07
C SER A 254 -33.17 -32.95 6.57
N ALA A 255 -32.68 -32.87 7.81
CA ALA A 255 -31.83 -33.90 8.40
C ALA A 255 -32.59 -35.22 8.60
N PHE A 256 -33.84 -35.16 9.06
CA PHE A 256 -34.70 -36.34 9.21
C PHE A 256 -34.90 -37.09 7.89
N SER A 257 -35.08 -36.37 6.77
CA SER A 257 -35.20 -36.97 5.43
C SER A 257 -33.97 -37.80 5.01
N LYS A 258 -32.77 -37.49 5.54
CA LYS A 258 -31.53 -38.20 5.21
C LYS A 258 -31.35 -39.54 5.91
N ILE A 259 -32.16 -39.83 6.94
CA ILE A 259 -32.12 -41.10 7.67
C ILE A 259 -33.39 -41.93 7.52
N LYS A 260 -34.54 -41.31 7.21
CA LYS A 260 -35.86 -41.97 7.23
C LYS A 260 -35.98 -43.20 6.32
N ASN A 261 -35.29 -43.17 5.18
CA ASN A 261 -35.38 -44.19 4.12
C ASN A 261 -34.02 -44.89 3.86
N VAL A 262 -33.12 -44.97 4.85
CA VAL A 262 -31.93 -45.85 4.69
C VAL A 262 -32.37 -47.31 4.57
N GLU A 263 -31.56 -48.13 3.92
CA GLU A 263 -31.77 -49.57 3.89
C GLU A 263 -31.80 -50.15 5.32
N ASN A 264 -32.59 -51.20 5.57
CA ASN A 264 -32.60 -51.86 6.88
C ASN A 264 -31.49 -52.93 6.96
N THR A 265 -30.24 -52.48 6.85
CA THR A 265 -29.01 -53.30 6.85
C THR A 265 -27.94 -52.67 7.74
N ALA A 266 -26.85 -53.40 7.98
CA ALA A 266 -25.69 -52.91 8.71
C ALA A 266 -25.07 -51.66 8.04
N ASP A 267 -24.97 -51.64 6.70
CA ASP A 267 -24.52 -50.47 5.93
C ASP A 267 -25.55 -49.33 5.91
N GLY A 268 -26.84 -49.64 6.01
CA GLY A 268 -27.90 -48.67 6.26
C GLY A 268 -27.76 -48.01 7.64
N ALA A 269 -27.43 -48.78 8.68
CA ALA A 269 -27.20 -48.27 10.03
C ALA A 269 -25.97 -47.34 10.08
N TYR A 270 -24.88 -47.74 9.41
CA TYR A 270 -23.72 -46.89 9.17
C TYR A 270 -24.14 -45.57 8.47
N THR A 271 -24.91 -45.67 7.39
CA THR A 271 -25.38 -44.51 6.62
C THR A 271 -26.25 -43.57 7.46
N ALA A 272 -27.12 -44.11 8.33
CA ALA A 272 -27.93 -43.31 9.24
C ALA A 272 -27.08 -42.61 10.30
N GLY A 273 -26.14 -43.31 10.94
CA GLY A 273 -25.22 -42.73 11.93
C GLY A 273 -24.38 -41.58 11.35
N TYR A 274 -23.86 -41.78 10.13
CA TYR A 274 -23.11 -40.76 9.38
C TYR A 274 -23.97 -39.55 9.03
N ASN A 275 -25.17 -39.77 8.48
CA ASN A 275 -26.06 -38.70 8.04
C ASN A 275 -26.60 -37.89 9.23
N TRP A 276 -26.91 -38.53 10.37
CA TRP A 276 -27.33 -37.83 11.58
C TRP A 276 -26.20 -36.95 12.13
N ALA A 277 -24.99 -37.50 12.28
CA ALA A 277 -23.82 -36.74 12.73
C ALA A 277 -23.55 -35.51 11.84
N ARG A 278 -23.70 -35.67 10.52
CA ARG A 278 -23.44 -34.62 9.53
C ARG A 278 -24.52 -33.56 9.42
N TYR A 279 -25.80 -33.95 9.46
CA TYR A 279 -26.91 -33.05 9.11
C TYR A 279 -27.71 -32.55 10.33
N PHE A 280 -27.85 -33.37 11.39
CA PHE A 280 -28.57 -33.00 12.60
C PHE A 280 -27.62 -32.44 13.68
N GLU A 281 -26.61 -33.21 14.09
CA GLU A 281 -25.65 -32.75 15.12
C GLU A 281 -24.68 -31.71 14.56
N ARG A 282 -24.27 -31.87 13.30
CA ARG A 282 -23.33 -31.00 12.59
C ARG A 282 -22.00 -30.86 13.33
N CYS A 283 -21.55 -31.94 13.96
CA CYS A 283 -20.27 -32.01 14.66
C CYS A 283 -19.08 -31.93 13.68
N ALA A 284 -17.85 -31.84 14.19
CA ALA A 284 -16.67 -31.84 13.34
C ALA A 284 -16.58 -33.14 12.53
N SER A 285 -16.24 -33.05 11.23
CA SER A 285 -16.38 -34.16 10.29
C SER A 285 -15.52 -35.39 10.60
N VAL A 286 -14.48 -35.23 11.42
CA VAL A 286 -13.67 -36.33 11.95
C VAL A 286 -14.53 -37.33 12.75
N TYR A 287 -15.55 -36.87 13.46
CA TYR A 287 -16.42 -37.71 14.28
C TYR A 287 -17.55 -38.40 13.49
N PHE A 288 -17.71 -38.13 12.19
CA PHE A 288 -18.80 -38.73 11.40
C PHE A 288 -18.62 -40.24 11.19
N GLU A 289 -17.40 -40.67 10.83
CA GLU A 289 -17.14 -42.08 10.54
C GLU A 289 -17.28 -42.94 11.81
N GLY A 290 -16.83 -42.46 12.98
CA GLY A 290 -16.93 -43.26 14.21
C GLY A 290 -18.32 -43.44 14.78
N ARG A 291 -19.19 -42.42 14.66
CA ARG A 291 -20.61 -42.57 14.99
C ARG A 291 -21.31 -43.51 14.01
N ALA A 292 -20.94 -43.47 12.73
CA ALA A 292 -21.42 -44.41 11.72
C ALA A 292 -20.98 -45.85 11.99
N LYS A 293 -19.70 -46.08 12.32
CA LYS A 293 -19.18 -47.39 12.74
C LYS A 293 -19.96 -47.90 13.95
N ARG A 294 -20.13 -47.10 15.02
CA ARG A 294 -20.89 -47.51 16.22
C ARG A 294 -22.38 -47.81 15.97
N ALA A 295 -23.03 -47.07 15.06
CA ALA A 295 -24.40 -47.40 14.63
C ALA A 295 -24.51 -48.81 14.05
N ARG A 296 -23.50 -49.25 13.29
CA ARG A 296 -23.40 -50.59 12.70
C ARG A 296 -22.95 -51.66 13.71
N ASP A 297 -21.85 -51.43 14.41
CA ASP A 297 -21.13 -52.50 15.10
C ASP A 297 -21.58 -52.70 16.55
N VAL A 298 -22.20 -51.69 17.16
CA VAL A 298 -22.78 -51.78 18.50
C VAL A 298 -24.31 -51.84 18.41
N TYR A 299 -24.93 -50.82 17.83
CA TYR A 299 -26.39 -50.70 17.89
C TYR A 299 -27.13 -51.62 16.93
N TRP A 300 -26.66 -51.78 15.69
CA TRP A 300 -27.26 -52.73 14.77
C TRP A 300 -26.96 -54.18 15.20
N ALA A 301 -25.75 -54.50 15.64
CA ALA A 301 -25.47 -55.80 16.28
C ALA A 301 -26.43 -56.12 17.46
N LYS A 302 -26.76 -55.13 18.29
CA LYS A 302 -27.66 -55.27 19.44
C LYS A 302 -29.16 -55.33 19.11
N TYR A 303 -29.61 -54.62 18.06
CA TYR A 303 -31.03 -54.41 17.76
C TYR A 303 -31.51 -54.98 16.42
N SER A 304 -30.63 -55.56 15.60
CA SER A 304 -31.01 -56.18 14.31
C SER A 304 -31.98 -57.36 14.45
N SER A 305 -31.98 -58.04 15.60
CA SER A 305 -32.96 -59.07 15.97
C SER A 305 -34.30 -58.52 16.47
N ASP A 306 -34.39 -57.25 16.90
CA ASP A 306 -35.65 -56.55 17.26
C ASP A 306 -36.41 -56.14 15.97
N SER A 307 -36.66 -57.08 15.05
CA SER A 307 -37.44 -56.87 13.83
C SER A 307 -38.90 -57.33 14.03
N PRO A 308 -39.88 -56.42 14.13
CA PRO A 308 -41.29 -56.79 14.22
C PRO A 308 -41.88 -56.92 12.82
N ASP A 309 -41.89 -58.15 12.29
CA ASP A 309 -42.88 -58.63 11.34
C ASP A 309 -43.59 -59.82 12.04
N ASP A 310 -44.59 -59.49 12.88
CA ASP A 310 -45.37 -60.45 13.67
C ASP A 310 -46.60 -60.92 12.87
N PRO A 311 -46.82 -62.23 12.64
CA PRO A 311 -47.91 -62.72 11.79
C PRO A 311 -49.34 -62.46 12.28
N ASP A 312 -49.55 -62.17 13.57
CA ASP A 312 -50.89 -62.14 14.21
C ASP A 312 -51.52 -60.74 14.33
N ASP A 313 -51.22 -59.82 13.41
CA ASP A 313 -51.94 -58.54 13.27
C ASP A 313 -53.34 -58.75 12.65
N PRO A 314 -54.45 -58.42 13.36
CA PRO A 314 -55.81 -58.68 12.89
C PRO A 314 -56.27 -57.91 11.64
N ASP A 315 -55.48 -56.96 11.11
CA ASP A 315 -55.76 -56.23 9.86
C ASP A 315 -55.10 -56.85 8.59
N ASN A 316 -54.65 -58.11 8.65
CA ASN A 316 -53.96 -58.81 7.55
C ASN A 316 -54.86 -58.99 6.28
N PRO A 317 -54.49 -58.44 5.10
CA PRO A 317 -55.42 -58.23 3.98
C PRO A 317 -55.67 -59.42 3.02
N ASP A 318 -55.17 -60.63 3.29
CA ASP A 318 -54.99 -61.67 2.26
C ASP A 318 -56.18 -62.64 2.04
N ASN A 319 -57.42 -62.12 2.16
CA ASN A 319 -58.64 -62.80 1.70
C ASN A 319 -58.61 -62.95 0.16
N PRO A 320 -58.82 -64.14 -0.43
CA PRO A 320 -58.56 -64.40 -1.86
C PRO A 320 -59.41 -63.59 -2.86
N VAL A 321 -60.55 -63.01 -2.47
CA VAL A 321 -61.34 -62.09 -3.33
C VAL A 321 -60.82 -60.64 -3.22
N ASN A 322 -60.23 -60.29 -2.06
CA ASN A 322 -59.58 -59.00 -1.82
C ASN A 322 -58.06 -59.01 -2.06
N LYS A 323 -57.48 -60.17 -2.39
CA LYS A 323 -56.04 -60.40 -2.54
C LYS A 323 -55.42 -59.37 -3.49
N LYS A 324 -54.57 -58.56 -2.89
CA LYS A 324 -54.02 -57.33 -3.45
C LYS A 324 -52.62 -57.64 -3.99
N TYR A 325 -52.53 -57.96 -5.28
CA TYR A 325 -51.25 -58.12 -5.94
C TYR A 325 -50.52 -56.78 -6.00
N THR A 326 -49.25 -56.77 -5.61
CA THR A 326 -48.43 -55.56 -5.60
C THR A 326 -47.84 -55.26 -6.97
N ILE A 327 -47.66 -53.97 -7.27
CA ILE A 327 -46.91 -53.50 -8.44
C ILE A 327 -45.68 -52.74 -7.93
N LYS A 328 -44.51 -53.36 -8.07
CA LYS A 328 -43.22 -52.74 -7.77
C LYS A 328 -42.71 -52.04 -9.03
N TYR A 329 -42.58 -50.72 -8.97
CA TYR A 329 -42.01 -49.93 -10.07
C TYR A 329 -40.51 -49.73 -9.85
N VAL A 330 -39.68 -50.31 -10.71
CA VAL A 330 -38.22 -50.10 -10.73
C VAL A 330 -37.94 -48.90 -11.64
N LEU A 331 -37.70 -47.76 -11.00
CA LEU A 331 -37.66 -46.45 -11.65
C LEU A 331 -36.26 -45.92 -11.94
N TYR A 332 -35.20 -46.50 -11.35
CA TYR A 332 -33.80 -46.04 -11.50
C TYR A 332 -33.66 -44.53 -11.28
N ASP A 333 -33.97 -44.06 -10.07
CA ASP A 333 -33.98 -42.63 -9.68
C ASP A 333 -35.00 -41.74 -10.41
N GLY A 334 -35.96 -42.34 -11.13
CA GLY A 334 -37.15 -41.68 -11.61
C GLY A 334 -38.27 -41.60 -10.56
N GLU A 335 -39.16 -40.63 -10.73
CA GLU A 335 -40.39 -40.47 -9.97
C GLU A 335 -41.56 -41.16 -10.71
N ASN A 336 -42.39 -41.90 -9.99
CA ASN A 336 -43.56 -42.53 -10.59
C ASN A 336 -44.68 -41.51 -10.84
N ASN A 337 -45.56 -41.81 -11.79
CA ASN A 337 -46.82 -41.08 -11.91
C ASN A 337 -47.73 -41.44 -10.72
N SER A 338 -48.34 -40.46 -10.05
CA SER A 338 -49.24 -40.71 -8.91
C SER A 338 -50.52 -41.47 -9.28
N ALA A 339 -50.91 -41.46 -10.56
CA ALA A 339 -52.04 -42.26 -11.07
C ALA A 339 -51.66 -43.72 -11.40
N ASN A 340 -50.39 -44.11 -11.26
CA ASN A 340 -50.00 -45.52 -11.33
C ASN A 340 -50.25 -46.20 -9.97
N PRO A 341 -51.16 -47.18 -9.89
CA PRO A 341 -51.50 -47.80 -8.61
C PRO A 341 -50.35 -48.69 -8.12
N SER A 342 -50.08 -48.70 -6.81
CA SER A 342 -49.08 -49.60 -6.20
C SER A 342 -49.52 -51.07 -6.13
N SER A 343 -50.72 -51.39 -6.61
CA SER A 343 -51.37 -52.70 -6.45
C SER A 343 -52.63 -52.84 -7.29
N TYR A 344 -53.09 -54.08 -7.51
CA TYR A 344 -54.36 -54.41 -8.16
C TYR A 344 -54.96 -55.70 -7.59
N LYS A 345 -56.24 -55.95 -7.88
CA LYS A 345 -56.96 -57.20 -7.61
C LYS A 345 -57.33 -57.85 -8.94
N VAL A 346 -57.73 -59.13 -8.92
CA VAL A 346 -58.28 -59.83 -10.10
C VAL A 346 -59.48 -59.07 -10.69
N THR A 347 -60.28 -58.44 -9.83
CA THR A 347 -61.47 -57.65 -10.18
C THR A 347 -61.17 -56.22 -10.64
N THR A 348 -59.95 -55.72 -10.50
CA THR A 348 -59.58 -54.36 -10.93
C THR A 348 -59.69 -54.24 -12.45
N GLU A 349 -60.39 -53.22 -12.93
CA GLU A 349 -60.48 -52.88 -14.35
C GLU A 349 -59.09 -52.64 -14.98
N THR A 350 -58.98 -52.85 -16.29
CA THR A 350 -57.70 -52.78 -17.01
C THR A 350 -56.93 -51.49 -16.74
N ILE A 351 -55.81 -51.60 -16.02
CA ILE A 351 -54.97 -50.47 -15.63
C ILE A 351 -54.16 -50.03 -16.85
N THR A 352 -54.27 -48.77 -17.26
CA THR A 352 -53.37 -48.18 -18.26
C THR A 352 -52.21 -47.47 -17.57
N LEU A 353 -51.00 -47.99 -17.76
CA LEU A 353 -49.80 -47.48 -17.12
C LEU A 353 -49.44 -46.09 -17.64
N LYS A 354 -49.40 -45.11 -16.75
CA LYS A 354 -49.01 -43.73 -17.03
C LYS A 354 -47.48 -43.62 -17.04
N LYS A 355 -46.98 -42.61 -17.75
CA LYS A 355 -45.55 -42.35 -17.92
C LYS A 355 -44.97 -41.78 -16.60
N PRO A 356 -43.91 -42.39 -16.04
CA PRO A 356 -43.13 -41.80 -14.96
C PRO A 356 -42.24 -40.66 -15.49
N THR A 357 -41.58 -39.93 -14.60
CA THR A 357 -40.68 -38.82 -14.94
C THR A 357 -39.30 -39.01 -14.31
N LYS A 358 -38.23 -38.97 -15.10
CA LYS A 358 -36.84 -38.90 -14.61
C LYS A 358 -36.17 -37.67 -15.20
N LYS A 359 -35.67 -36.78 -14.33
CA LYS A 359 -35.01 -35.54 -14.75
C LYS A 359 -33.81 -35.86 -15.64
N GLY A 360 -33.77 -35.30 -16.85
CA GLY A 360 -32.68 -35.54 -17.80
C GLY A 360 -32.84 -36.76 -18.70
N TYR A 361 -33.94 -37.51 -18.58
CA TYR A 361 -34.19 -38.70 -19.40
C TYR A 361 -35.56 -38.63 -20.09
N THR A 362 -35.68 -39.32 -21.22
CA THR A 362 -36.94 -39.60 -21.90
C THR A 362 -37.38 -41.01 -21.52
N PHE A 363 -38.64 -41.16 -21.13
CA PHE A 363 -39.26 -42.46 -20.86
C PHE A 363 -39.56 -43.20 -22.17
N GLU A 364 -38.98 -44.38 -22.36
CA GLU A 364 -39.21 -45.21 -23.56
C GLU A 364 -40.31 -46.26 -23.36
N GLY A 365 -40.60 -46.68 -22.12
CA GLY A 365 -41.66 -47.65 -21.84
C GLY A 365 -41.53 -48.36 -20.50
N TRP A 366 -42.61 -49.02 -20.09
CA TRP A 366 -42.61 -50.00 -19.01
C TRP A 366 -42.32 -51.38 -19.58
N TYR A 367 -41.54 -52.19 -18.87
CA TYR A 367 -41.15 -53.54 -19.27
C TYR A 367 -41.34 -54.52 -18.11
N LYS A 368 -41.63 -55.79 -18.41
CA LYS A 368 -41.84 -56.83 -17.39
C LYS A 368 -40.54 -57.33 -16.74
N GLU A 369 -39.38 -57.03 -17.34
CA GLU A 369 -38.07 -57.45 -16.84
C GLU A 369 -36.99 -56.40 -17.13
N SER A 370 -35.89 -56.46 -16.38
CA SER A 370 -34.74 -55.54 -16.49
C SER A 370 -33.96 -55.64 -17.81
N SER A 371 -34.20 -56.68 -18.61
CA SER A 371 -33.60 -56.81 -19.96
C SER A 371 -34.35 -56.01 -21.04
N PHE A 372 -35.46 -55.36 -20.70
CA PHE A 372 -36.25 -54.48 -21.57
C PHE A 372 -36.68 -55.11 -22.92
N LYS A 373 -37.10 -56.38 -22.91
CA LYS A 373 -37.57 -57.10 -24.11
C LYS A 373 -39.09 -57.04 -24.24
N ASN A 374 -39.82 -57.33 -23.14
CA ASN A 374 -41.27 -57.41 -23.13
C ASN A 374 -41.88 -56.09 -22.62
N GLN A 375 -42.19 -55.18 -23.55
CA GLN A 375 -42.88 -53.93 -23.23
C GLN A 375 -44.33 -54.19 -22.78
N ILE A 376 -44.81 -53.39 -21.83
CA ILE A 376 -46.18 -53.44 -21.30
C ILE A 376 -46.73 -52.02 -21.20
N THR A 377 -47.99 -51.84 -21.60
CA THR A 377 -48.71 -50.55 -21.53
C THR A 377 -49.96 -50.62 -20.66
N THR A 378 -50.53 -51.81 -20.49
CA THR A 378 -51.70 -52.08 -19.66
C THR A 378 -51.53 -53.34 -18.82
N ILE A 379 -52.24 -53.41 -17.68
CA ILE A 379 -52.46 -54.63 -16.90
C ILE A 379 -53.94 -55.00 -17.07
N PRO A 380 -54.30 -56.01 -17.87
CA PRO A 380 -55.69 -56.37 -18.12
C PRO A 380 -56.45 -56.80 -16.86
N LYS A 381 -57.76 -56.52 -16.81
CA LYS A 381 -58.68 -57.12 -15.82
C LYS A 381 -58.54 -58.64 -15.81
N GLY A 382 -58.59 -59.26 -14.63
CA GLY A 382 -58.37 -60.70 -14.47
C GLY A 382 -56.89 -61.12 -14.32
N SER A 383 -55.93 -60.19 -14.46
CA SER A 383 -54.51 -60.47 -14.18
C SER A 383 -54.28 -60.96 -12.75
N LYS A 384 -53.27 -61.82 -12.56
CA LYS A 384 -52.91 -62.43 -11.27
C LYS A 384 -51.40 -62.36 -11.01
N GLY A 385 -51.01 -62.40 -9.74
CA GLY A 385 -49.60 -62.40 -9.29
C GLY A 385 -48.99 -61.01 -9.12
N ASN A 386 -47.97 -60.88 -8.28
CA ASN A 386 -47.25 -59.62 -8.09
C ASN A 386 -46.44 -59.27 -9.34
N LEU A 387 -46.42 -57.99 -9.72
CA LEU A 387 -45.65 -57.49 -10.87
C LEU A 387 -44.47 -56.64 -10.41
N THR A 388 -43.32 -56.84 -11.06
CA THR A 388 -42.23 -55.85 -11.05
C THR A 388 -42.12 -55.24 -12.45
N LEU A 389 -42.27 -53.93 -12.55
CA LEU A 389 -42.28 -53.19 -13.81
C LEU A 389 -41.08 -52.24 -13.86
N TYR A 390 -40.28 -52.39 -14.92
CA TYR A 390 -39.03 -51.67 -15.11
C TYR A 390 -39.24 -50.50 -16.07
N ALA A 391 -38.90 -49.28 -15.62
CA ALA A 391 -38.93 -48.11 -16.49
C ALA A 391 -37.67 -48.07 -17.36
N LYS A 392 -37.84 -48.07 -18.68
CA LYS A 392 -36.73 -47.87 -19.62
C LYS A 392 -36.53 -46.37 -19.86
N TRP A 393 -35.29 -45.92 -19.71
CA TRP A 393 -34.89 -44.52 -19.83
C TRP A 393 -33.84 -44.33 -20.91
N LYS A 394 -33.94 -43.23 -21.66
CA LYS A 394 -32.92 -42.78 -22.60
C LYS A 394 -32.43 -41.41 -22.20
N ALA A 395 -31.12 -41.23 -22.08
CA ALA A 395 -30.53 -39.94 -21.72
C ALA A 395 -30.94 -38.86 -22.74
N ASN A 396 -31.38 -37.71 -22.25
CA ASN A 396 -31.74 -36.58 -23.10
C ASN A 396 -30.48 -35.98 -23.71
N LYS A 397 -30.57 -35.53 -24.96
CA LYS A 397 -29.46 -34.91 -25.67
C LYS A 397 -29.64 -33.40 -25.76
N TYR A 398 -28.56 -32.65 -25.59
CA TYR A 398 -28.54 -31.20 -25.73
C TYR A 398 -27.35 -30.73 -26.58
N THR A 399 -27.38 -29.45 -26.97
CA THR A 399 -26.34 -28.79 -27.76
C THR A 399 -25.86 -27.53 -27.05
N ILE A 400 -24.54 -27.30 -26.99
CA ILE A 400 -23.96 -26.04 -26.53
C ILE A 400 -23.57 -25.19 -27.74
N ARG A 401 -24.09 -23.96 -27.79
CA ARG A 401 -23.77 -22.95 -28.80
C ARG A 401 -22.92 -21.84 -28.18
N PHE A 402 -21.82 -21.48 -28.84
CA PHE A 402 -20.88 -20.48 -28.34
C PHE A 402 -21.02 -19.14 -29.08
N HIS A 403 -21.26 -18.06 -28.33
CA HIS A 403 -21.43 -16.70 -28.84
C HIS A 403 -20.24 -15.83 -28.47
N GLY A 404 -19.63 -15.21 -29.48
CA GLY A 404 -18.47 -14.33 -29.27
C GLY A 404 -18.77 -13.04 -28.49
N ASN A 405 -20.04 -12.66 -28.35
CA ASN A 405 -20.52 -11.53 -27.54
C ASN A 405 -19.68 -10.24 -27.74
N LYS A 406 -19.87 -9.59 -28.89
CA LYS A 406 -19.08 -8.44 -29.37
C LYS A 406 -17.61 -8.79 -29.67
N ALA A 407 -17.29 -10.07 -29.90
CA ALA A 407 -16.04 -10.48 -30.53
C ALA A 407 -15.88 -9.80 -31.90
N THR A 408 -14.63 -9.48 -32.25
CA THR A 408 -14.27 -8.84 -33.52
C THR A 408 -13.75 -9.84 -34.56
N SER A 409 -13.43 -11.08 -34.15
CA SER A 409 -13.02 -12.17 -35.03
C SER A 409 -13.01 -13.52 -34.29
N GLY A 410 -12.92 -14.62 -35.05
CA GLY A 410 -12.84 -16.00 -34.53
C GLY A 410 -14.21 -16.64 -34.31
N SER A 411 -14.21 -17.96 -34.11
CA SER A 411 -15.42 -18.77 -33.88
C SER A 411 -15.08 -20.04 -33.11
N VAL A 412 -16.05 -20.57 -32.34
CA VAL A 412 -15.94 -21.83 -31.61
C VAL A 412 -17.02 -22.77 -32.14
N LYS A 413 -16.66 -24.03 -32.44
CA LYS A 413 -17.64 -25.02 -32.93
C LYS A 413 -18.65 -25.35 -31.82
N GLU A 414 -19.91 -25.47 -32.19
CA GLU A 414 -20.96 -26.03 -31.31
C GLU A 414 -20.58 -27.44 -30.84
N MET A 415 -21.01 -27.80 -29.63
CA MET A 415 -20.90 -29.17 -29.11
C MET A 415 -22.30 -29.78 -29.17
N LYS A 416 -22.51 -30.78 -30.03
CA LYS A 416 -23.83 -31.37 -30.34
C LYS A 416 -23.96 -32.76 -29.73
N ASN A 417 -25.19 -33.21 -29.54
CA ASN A 417 -25.54 -34.55 -29.05
C ASN A 417 -24.93 -34.91 -27.69
N LEU A 418 -24.72 -33.92 -26.83
CA LEU A 418 -24.23 -34.11 -25.47
C LEU A 418 -25.30 -34.81 -24.65
N GLU A 419 -24.97 -35.92 -24.02
CA GLU A 419 -25.89 -36.73 -23.22
C GLU A 419 -25.96 -36.21 -21.77
N TYR A 420 -27.12 -36.37 -21.15
CA TYR A 420 -27.33 -36.11 -19.73
C TYR A 420 -26.61 -37.18 -18.88
N ASP A 421 -26.09 -36.78 -17.71
CA ASP A 421 -25.21 -37.56 -16.83
C ASP A 421 -23.89 -38.06 -17.47
N MET A 422 -23.36 -37.28 -18.43
CA MET A 422 -22.03 -37.46 -19.02
C MET A 422 -21.18 -36.18 -18.89
N ASP A 423 -19.89 -36.37 -18.56
CA ASP A 423 -18.90 -35.30 -18.47
C ASP A 423 -18.32 -34.92 -19.84
N TYR A 424 -18.16 -33.61 -20.07
CA TYR A 424 -17.54 -33.06 -21.28
C TYR A 424 -16.59 -31.90 -20.95
N THR A 425 -15.51 -31.74 -21.71
CA THR A 425 -14.68 -30.52 -21.66
C THR A 425 -15.18 -29.49 -22.68
N LEU A 426 -15.44 -28.25 -22.25
CA LEU A 426 -15.84 -27.17 -23.16
C LEU A 426 -14.77 -26.90 -24.25
N ASN A 427 -15.23 -26.68 -25.49
CA ASN A 427 -14.36 -26.26 -26.58
C ASN A 427 -13.56 -24.99 -26.22
N SER A 428 -12.27 -24.97 -26.58
CA SER A 428 -11.40 -23.83 -26.29
C SER A 428 -11.85 -22.56 -27.00
N ASN A 429 -11.88 -21.43 -26.27
CA ASN A 429 -12.22 -20.14 -26.86
C ASN A 429 -11.23 -19.76 -27.97
N LYS A 430 -11.78 -19.51 -29.16
CA LYS A 430 -11.07 -18.97 -30.32
C LYS A 430 -11.56 -17.59 -30.75
N PHE A 431 -12.59 -17.04 -30.10
CA PHE A 431 -12.99 -15.65 -30.31
C PHE A 431 -11.89 -14.69 -29.84
N LYS A 432 -11.77 -13.56 -30.53
CA LYS A 432 -10.90 -12.44 -30.17
C LYS A 432 -11.71 -11.15 -30.23
N ARG A 433 -11.55 -10.28 -29.23
CA ARG A 433 -12.18 -8.95 -29.19
C ARG A 433 -11.10 -7.89 -29.06
N LYS A 434 -10.94 -7.04 -30.09
CA LYS A 434 -9.89 -6.02 -30.15
C LYS A 434 -9.89 -5.11 -28.92
N GLY A 435 -8.82 -5.15 -28.13
CA GLY A 435 -8.68 -4.35 -26.90
C GLY A 435 -9.21 -5.00 -25.62
N TYR A 436 -9.60 -6.29 -25.66
CA TYR A 436 -10.14 -7.04 -24.53
C TYR A 436 -9.55 -8.45 -24.45
N LYS A 437 -9.53 -9.01 -23.24
CA LYS A 437 -9.18 -10.40 -22.96
C LYS A 437 -10.43 -11.20 -22.64
N PHE A 438 -10.46 -12.45 -23.12
CA PHE A 438 -11.48 -13.41 -22.70
C PHE A 438 -11.27 -13.73 -21.21
N VAL A 439 -12.37 -13.79 -20.46
CA VAL A 439 -12.36 -14.13 -19.02
C VAL A 439 -12.99 -15.50 -18.81
N ARG A 440 -14.19 -15.71 -19.35
CA ARG A 440 -15.04 -16.89 -19.14
C ARG A 440 -16.23 -16.89 -20.08
N TRP A 441 -16.95 -18.00 -20.15
CA TRP A 441 -18.30 -18.10 -20.69
C TRP A 441 -19.35 -17.73 -19.63
N SER A 442 -20.55 -17.36 -20.07
CA SER A 442 -21.74 -17.26 -19.22
C SER A 442 -23.00 -17.67 -19.98
N THR A 443 -24.00 -18.26 -19.30
CA THR A 443 -25.30 -18.61 -19.91
C THR A 443 -26.17 -17.41 -20.28
N LYS A 444 -25.72 -16.17 -20.02
CA LYS A 444 -26.37 -14.93 -20.46
C LYS A 444 -25.35 -13.94 -21.03
N ALA A 445 -25.78 -13.15 -22.01
CA ALA A 445 -24.92 -12.20 -22.73
C ALA A 445 -24.37 -11.06 -21.84
N ASP A 446 -25.12 -10.65 -20.83
CA ASP A 446 -24.77 -9.65 -19.81
C ASP A 446 -23.76 -10.17 -18.76
N GLY A 447 -23.54 -11.49 -18.69
CA GLY A 447 -22.69 -12.14 -17.69
C GLY A 447 -23.37 -12.45 -16.35
N SER A 448 -24.69 -12.25 -16.22
CA SER A 448 -25.45 -12.57 -15.00
C SER A 448 -25.79 -14.06 -14.85
N GLY A 449 -25.63 -14.86 -15.91
CA GLY A 449 -25.86 -16.31 -15.92
C GLY A 449 -24.77 -17.13 -15.22
N ARG A 450 -24.97 -18.46 -15.16
CA ARG A 450 -23.95 -19.43 -14.69
C ARG A 450 -22.68 -19.26 -15.53
N LYS A 451 -21.52 -19.39 -14.88
CA LYS A 451 -20.20 -19.00 -15.41
C LYS A 451 -19.33 -20.25 -15.56
N TYR A 452 -18.59 -20.33 -16.66
CA TYR A 452 -17.67 -21.44 -16.95
C TYR A 452 -16.35 -20.91 -17.53
N GLY A 453 -15.22 -21.45 -17.09
CA GLY A 453 -13.89 -21.13 -17.59
C GLY A 453 -13.64 -21.58 -19.04
N ASN A 454 -12.45 -21.27 -19.54
CA ASN A 454 -11.99 -21.79 -20.82
C ASN A 454 -11.57 -23.26 -20.65
N ARG A 455 -12.12 -24.18 -21.44
CA ARG A 455 -11.93 -25.64 -21.27
C ARG A 455 -12.33 -26.17 -19.88
N GLU A 456 -13.37 -25.59 -19.27
CA GLU A 456 -13.94 -26.14 -18.04
C GLU A 456 -14.62 -27.49 -18.35
N GLU A 457 -14.50 -28.44 -17.42
CA GLU A 457 -15.22 -29.71 -17.41
C GLU A 457 -16.65 -29.49 -16.92
N ILE A 458 -17.60 -30.17 -17.55
CA ILE A 458 -18.96 -29.67 -17.65
C ILE A 458 -19.94 -30.84 -17.78
N GLU A 459 -20.95 -30.85 -16.92
CA GLU A 459 -22.03 -31.84 -16.90
C GLU A 459 -23.39 -31.14 -16.88
N ASN A 460 -24.43 -31.85 -17.35
CA ASN A 460 -25.83 -31.56 -17.04
C ASN A 460 -26.33 -30.12 -17.29
N LEU A 461 -25.86 -29.49 -18.38
CA LEU A 461 -26.23 -28.12 -18.74
C LEU A 461 -27.69 -27.93 -19.17
N SER A 462 -28.37 -29.00 -19.60
CA SER A 462 -29.83 -29.01 -19.75
C SER A 462 -30.40 -30.41 -19.57
N SER A 463 -31.52 -30.51 -18.84
CA SER A 463 -32.27 -31.76 -18.66
C SER A 463 -33.33 -32.00 -19.74
N LYS A 464 -33.50 -31.09 -20.71
CA LYS A 464 -34.54 -31.16 -21.75
C LYS A 464 -33.94 -31.69 -23.06
N ASN A 465 -34.56 -32.73 -23.63
CA ASN A 465 -34.14 -33.29 -24.91
C ASN A 465 -34.27 -32.26 -26.05
N GLY A 466 -33.26 -32.20 -26.93
CA GLY A 466 -33.16 -31.24 -28.02
C GLY A 466 -32.85 -29.80 -27.60
N ALA A 467 -32.56 -29.53 -26.33
CA ALA A 467 -32.30 -28.17 -25.87
C ALA A 467 -30.98 -27.59 -26.42
N VAL A 468 -30.98 -26.29 -26.68
CA VAL A 468 -29.77 -25.51 -27.00
C VAL A 468 -29.43 -24.63 -25.80
N VAL A 469 -28.17 -24.71 -25.35
CA VAL A 469 -27.64 -23.90 -24.25
C VAL A 469 -26.62 -22.92 -24.83
N ASP A 470 -26.97 -21.63 -24.78
CA ASP A 470 -26.13 -20.56 -25.32
C ASP A 470 -25.10 -20.09 -24.27
N LEU A 471 -23.82 -20.15 -24.64
CA LEU A 471 -22.69 -19.66 -23.85
C LEU A 471 -22.05 -18.43 -24.49
N TYR A 472 -22.13 -17.30 -23.79
CA TYR A 472 -21.65 -16.00 -24.24
C TYR A 472 -20.28 -15.68 -23.65
N ALA A 473 -19.32 -15.33 -24.50
CA ALA A 473 -17.98 -14.93 -24.07
C ALA A 473 -18.04 -13.65 -23.22
N GLN A 474 -17.34 -13.63 -22.10
CA GLN A 474 -17.25 -12.50 -21.19
C GLN A 474 -15.83 -11.92 -21.24
N TRP A 475 -15.75 -10.59 -21.30
CA TRP A 475 -14.55 -9.87 -21.73
C TRP A 475 -14.11 -8.83 -20.70
N SER A 476 -12.84 -8.84 -20.31
CA SER A 476 -12.21 -7.77 -19.53
C SER A 476 -11.43 -6.85 -20.46
N ARG A 477 -11.49 -5.53 -20.23
CA ARG A 477 -10.79 -4.57 -21.11
C ARG A 477 -9.30 -4.50 -20.77
N ASP A 478 -8.45 -4.52 -21.78
CA ASP A 478 -7.02 -4.29 -21.58
C ASP A 478 -6.74 -2.84 -21.21
N THR A 479 -5.76 -2.63 -20.33
CA THR A 479 -5.24 -1.30 -19.98
C THR A 479 -3.79 -1.18 -20.41
N TYR A 480 -3.52 -0.20 -21.28
CA TYR A 480 -2.22 0.07 -21.87
C TYR A 480 -1.53 1.26 -21.18
N LYS A 481 -0.20 1.24 -21.12
CA LYS A 481 0.64 2.30 -20.57
C LYS A 481 1.05 3.30 -21.66
N ILE A 482 1.21 4.56 -21.28
CA ILE A 482 1.83 5.60 -22.11
C ILE A 482 3.11 6.07 -21.41
N THR A 483 4.25 5.87 -22.07
CA THR A 483 5.57 6.27 -21.58
C THR A 483 5.99 7.55 -22.28
N TYR A 484 6.13 8.65 -21.53
CA TYR A 484 6.65 9.91 -22.05
C TYR A 484 8.15 10.01 -21.75
N LYS A 485 8.96 10.09 -22.81
CA LYS A 485 10.37 10.47 -22.75
C LYS A 485 10.45 11.98 -22.95
N ALA A 486 10.32 12.71 -21.85
CA ALA A 486 10.27 14.18 -21.84
C ALA A 486 11.61 14.86 -22.20
N ASN A 487 12.70 14.08 -22.33
CA ASN A 487 14.00 14.53 -22.87
C ASN A 487 14.52 15.81 -22.20
N GLY A 488 14.58 15.81 -20.87
CA GLY A 488 15.05 16.93 -20.05
C GLY A 488 14.00 18.03 -19.80
N GLY A 489 12.73 17.80 -20.12
CA GLY A 489 11.60 18.61 -19.66
C GLY A 489 10.70 17.86 -18.68
N GLU A 490 9.75 18.59 -18.10
CA GLU A 490 8.78 18.12 -17.11
C GLU A 490 7.40 17.97 -17.74
N LEU A 491 6.64 16.95 -17.31
CA LEU A 491 5.29 16.71 -17.82
C LEU A 491 4.29 17.62 -17.12
N ALA A 492 3.35 18.20 -17.87
CA ALA A 492 2.24 18.96 -17.28
C ALA A 492 1.32 18.08 -16.42
N ASP A 493 0.73 18.67 -15.39
CA ASP A 493 -0.19 17.99 -14.47
C ASP A 493 -1.37 17.34 -15.19
N GLY A 494 -1.85 16.22 -14.65
CA GLY A 494 -2.91 15.43 -15.28
C GLY A 494 -2.53 14.87 -16.67
N THR A 495 -1.25 14.69 -16.97
CA THR A 495 -0.81 13.96 -18.18
C THR A 495 -1.27 12.50 -18.10
N VAL A 496 -2.03 12.04 -19.10
CA VAL A 496 -2.61 10.69 -19.15
C VAL A 496 -1.50 9.64 -19.35
N LYS A 497 -1.27 8.81 -18.33
CA LYS A 497 -0.23 7.74 -18.30
C LYS A 497 -0.77 6.32 -18.59
N LYS A 498 -2.09 6.12 -18.57
CA LYS A 498 -2.77 4.84 -18.86
C LYS A 498 -4.02 5.11 -19.70
N TYR A 499 -4.35 4.19 -20.61
CA TYR A 499 -5.55 4.27 -21.46
C TYR A 499 -6.01 2.86 -21.87
N ASN A 500 -7.15 2.77 -22.55
CA ASN A 500 -7.71 1.53 -23.10
C ASN A 500 -8.48 1.83 -24.39
N VAL A 501 -8.96 0.78 -25.08
CA VAL A 501 -9.66 0.89 -26.36
C VAL A 501 -10.90 1.80 -26.33
N ASP A 502 -11.58 1.87 -25.18
CA ASP A 502 -12.80 2.68 -24.98
C ASP A 502 -12.51 4.14 -24.59
N THR A 503 -11.26 4.47 -24.27
CA THR A 503 -10.86 5.83 -23.86
C THR A 503 -11.14 6.82 -24.98
N LYS A 504 -11.89 7.89 -24.68
CA LYS A 504 -12.19 8.97 -25.64
C LYS A 504 -10.88 9.58 -26.17
N THR A 505 -10.89 10.05 -27.43
CA THR A 505 -9.75 10.74 -28.04
C THR A 505 -9.30 11.93 -27.18
N PHE A 506 -8.00 12.03 -26.90
CA PHE A 506 -7.45 13.13 -26.10
C PHE A 506 -6.15 13.69 -26.69
N LYS A 507 -5.97 15.01 -26.60
CA LYS A 507 -4.75 15.71 -26.99
C LYS A 507 -3.64 15.48 -25.96
N LEU A 508 -2.41 15.31 -26.43
CA LEU A 508 -1.24 15.20 -25.56
C LEU A 508 -0.92 16.57 -24.97
N LYS A 509 -0.79 16.66 -23.64
CA LYS A 509 -0.45 17.92 -22.96
C LYS A 509 0.97 18.38 -23.33
N THR A 510 1.17 19.70 -23.37
CA THR A 510 2.48 20.32 -23.61
C THR A 510 3.33 20.23 -22.35
N PRO A 511 4.51 19.57 -22.38
CA PRO A 511 5.47 19.61 -21.28
C PRO A 511 6.16 20.98 -21.21
N VAL A 512 6.84 21.26 -20.09
CA VAL A 512 7.65 22.47 -19.91
C VAL A 512 9.14 22.11 -19.85
N ARG A 513 10.01 23.02 -20.31
CA ARG A 513 11.46 22.92 -20.14
C ARG A 513 12.06 24.32 -20.16
N TYR A 514 12.58 24.76 -19.02
CA TYR A 514 13.06 26.14 -18.86
C TYR A 514 14.21 26.44 -19.83
N GLY A 515 14.08 27.52 -20.61
CA GLY A 515 15.04 27.91 -21.65
C GLY A 515 14.91 27.17 -23.01
N TYR A 516 13.87 26.35 -23.19
CA TYR A 516 13.60 25.65 -24.44
C TYR A 516 12.16 25.86 -24.92
N THR A 517 11.93 25.77 -26.22
CA THR A 517 10.61 25.80 -26.86
C THR A 517 10.21 24.38 -27.24
N PHE A 518 9.03 23.93 -26.79
CA PHE A 518 8.48 22.64 -27.16
C PHE A 518 8.10 22.62 -28.65
N LYS A 519 8.52 21.58 -29.38
CA LYS A 519 8.22 21.40 -30.82
C LYS A 519 7.26 20.25 -31.11
N GLY A 520 6.84 19.50 -30.09
CA GLY A 520 5.86 18.43 -30.21
C GLY A 520 6.31 17.12 -29.60
N TRP A 521 5.33 16.21 -29.46
CA TRP A 521 5.57 14.80 -29.17
C TRP A 521 5.77 14.03 -30.47
N TYR A 522 6.60 12.99 -30.41
CA TYR A 522 6.96 12.14 -31.54
C TYR A 522 6.92 10.66 -31.15
N LYS A 523 6.61 9.76 -32.09
CA LYS A 523 6.52 8.31 -31.83
C LYS A 523 7.89 7.61 -31.82
N ASP A 524 8.94 8.27 -32.30
CA ASP A 524 10.28 7.73 -32.49
C ASP A 524 11.35 8.58 -31.79
N LYS A 525 12.46 7.94 -31.38
CA LYS A 525 13.58 8.61 -30.68
C LYS A 525 14.25 9.70 -31.54
N LYS A 526 14.27 9.56 -32.87
CA LYS A 526 14.83 10.56 -33.81
C LYS A 526 13.91 11.79 -34.00
N CYS A 527 12.70 11.77 -33.41
CA CYS A 527 11.70 12.83 -33.50
C CYS A 527 11.35 13.25 -34.93
N THR A 528 10.96 12.26 -35.74
CA THR A 528 10.51 12.42 -37.14
C THR A 528 8.99 12.26 -37.29
N ARG A 529 8.37 11.32 -36.58
CA ARG A 529 6.93 10.99 -36.66
C ARG A 529 6.12 11.71 -35.58
N ARG A 530 5.72 12.97 -35.85
CA ARG A 530 4.97 13.82 -34.91
C ARG A 530 3.61 13.21 -34.51
N VAL A 531 3.20 13.45 -33.27
CA VAL A 531 1.89 13.06 -32.72
C VAL A 531 1.36 14.15 -31.79
N THR A 532 0.05 14.39 -31.84
CA THR A 532 -0.64 15.45 -31.06
C THR A 532 -1.76 14.91 -30.18
N GLN A 533 -2.22 13.68 -30.41
CA GLN A 533 -3.34 13.06 -29.71
C GLN A 533 -3.29 11.53 -29.77
N VAL A 534 -3.96 10.87 -28.82
CA VAL A 534 -4.31 9.44 -28.90
C VAL A 534 -5.79 9.34 -29.29
N LYS A 535 -6.10 8.57 -30.34
CA LYS A 535 -7.48 8.39 -30.84
C LYS A 535 -8.19 7.26 -30.08
N LYS A 536 -9.51 7.37 -29.89
CA LYS A 536 -10.35 6.25 -29.43
C LYS A 536 -10.11 5.01 -30.30
N GLY A 537 -10.11 3.81 -29.72
CA GLY A 537 -9.83 2.55 -30.42
C GLY A 537 -8.34 2.25 -30.64
N THR A 538 -7.42 3.12 -30.21
CA THR A 538 -5.98 2.80 -30.17
C THR A 538 -5.73 1.67 -29.15
N ILE A 539 -4.78 0.78 -29.46
CA ILE A 539 -4.40 -0.37 -28.62
C ILE A 539 -2.89 -0.48 -28.49
N GLY A 540 -2.42 -1.16 -27.45
CA GLY A 540 -1.00 -1.42 -27.18
C GLY A 540 -0.31 -0.30 -26.40
N ASN A 541 0.84 -0.60 -25.80
CA ASN A 541 1.62 0.39 -25.06
C ASN A 541 2.20 1.43 -26.02
N LEU A 542 2.16 2.71 -25.63
CA LEU A 542 2.65 3.83 -26.43
C LEU A 542 3.89 4.44 -25.79
N THR A 543 4.85 4.87 -26.60
CA THR A 543 5.98 5.72 -26.15
C THR A 543 6.04 6.99 -26.97
N PHE A 544 6.21 8.13 -26.32
CA PHE A 544 6.30 9.44 -26.94
C PHE A 544 7.56 10.19 -26.51
N TYR A 545 8.25 10.81 -27.45
CA TYR A 545 9.49 11.56 -27.25
C TYR A 545 9.25 13.06 -27.45
N ALA A 546 9.72 13.88 -26.52
CA ALA A 546 9.61 15.34 -26.63
C ALA A 546 10.73 15.91 -27.50
N LYS A 547 10.39 16.75 -28.48
CA LYS A 547 11.35 17.53 -29.26
C LYS A 547 11.43 18.95 -28.71
N TRP A 548 12.65 19.42 -28.48
CA TRP A 548 12.94 20.75 -27.91
C TRP A 548 13.80 21.56 -28.86
N GLN A 549 13.54 22.86 -28.97
CA GLN A 549 14.45 23.83 -29.58
C GLN A 549 15.04 24.71 -28.48
N ILE A 550 16.37 24.91 -28.46
CA ILE A 550 17.03 25.87 -27.56
C ILE A 550 16.49 27.28 -27.85
N ASN A 551 16.15 28.03 -26.81
CA ASN A 551 15.69 29.41 -26.97
C ASN A 551 16.87 30.34 -27.29
N LYS A 552 16.63 31.30 -28.18
CA LYS A 552 17.59 32.33 -28.57
C LYS A 552 17.07 33.70 -28.12
N TYR A 553 17.94 34.58 -27.66
CA TYR A 553 17.63 35.97 -27.30
C TYR A 553 18.64 36.94 -27.94
N LYS A 554 18.44 38.25 -27.76
CA LYS A 554 19.33 39.31 -28.27
C LYS A 554 19.74 40.25 -27.15
N ILE A 555 20.87 40.93 -27.30
CA ILE A 555 21.32 41.99 -26.38
C ILE A 555 21.47 43.29 -27.17
N LYS A 556 20.78 44.34 -26.71
CA LYS A 556 20.88 45.70 -27.23
C LYS A 556 21.63 46.57 -26.22
N TYR A 557 22.67 47.27 -26.65
CA TYR A 557 23.35 48.23 -25.80
C TYR A 557 22.70 49.62 -25.94
N ASN A 558 22.57 50.34 -24.84
CA ASN A 558 22.04 51.70 -24.78
C ASN A 558 22.97 52.58 -23.95
N GLY A 559 23.54 53.62 -24.56
CA GLY A 559 24.48 54.53 -23.89
C GLY A 559 23.87 55.38 -22.77
N ASN A 560 22.54 55.41 -22.62
CA ASN A 560 21.81 55.97 -21.47
C ASN A 560 22.28 57.37 -21.03
N GLY A 561 22.06 58.36 -21.90
CA GLY A 561 22.56 59.73 -21.69
C GLY A 561 24.03 59.92 -22.07
N ALA A 562 24.66 58.93 -22.71
CA ALA A 562 25.91 59.11 -23.45
C ALA A 562 25.80 60.27 -24.45
N THR A 563 26.88 61.05 -24.54
CA THR A 563 27.03 62.20 -25.42
C THR A 563 27.87 61.89 -26.66
N GLY A 564 28.31 60.64 -26.83
CA GLY A 564 29.01 60.16 -28.02
C GLY A 564 29.34 58.67 -27.96
N GLY A 565 29.84 58.14 -29.07
CA GLY A 565 30.16 56.71 -29.24
C GLY A 565 28.93 55.84 -29.54
N SER A 566 29.17 54.59 -29.94
CA SER A 566 28.14 53.60 -30.28
C SER A 566 28.63 52.17 -30.05
N MET A 567 27.69 51.24 -29.90
CA MET A 567 27.96 49.81 -29.67
C MET A 567 27.15 48.96 -30.64
N LYS A 568 27.74 47.87 -31.15
CA LYS A 568 27.02 46.87 -31.95
C LYS A 568 26.22 45.95 -31.02
N ASN A 569 24.98 45.65 -31.39
CA ASN A 569 24.10 44.76 -30.63
C ASN A 569 24.45 43.29 -30.88
N VAL A 570 24.27 42.43 -29.87
CA VAL A 570 24.43 40.98 -30.02
C VAL A 570 23.13 40.39 -30.58
N THR A 571 23.20 39.88 -31.81
CA THR A 571 22.01 39.47 -32.58
C THR A 571 21.49 38.07 -32.23
N VAL A 572 22.31 37.20 -31.65
CA VAL A 572 21.94 35.85 -31.20
C VAL A 572 22.75 35.42 -29.97
N CYS A 573 22.07 35.29 -28.84
CA CYS A 573 22.51 34.54 -27.66
C CYS A 573 21.69 33.25 -27.53
N LYS A 574 22.32 32.10 -27.26
CA LYS A 574 21.65 30.82 -27.01
C LYS A 574 21.50 30.59 -25.51
N TYR A 575 20.32 30.15 -25.06
CA TYR A 575 20.15 29.70 -23.68
C TYR A 575 21.08 28.51 -23.38
N GLY A 576 21.76 28.54 -22.24
CA GLY A 576 22.77 27.53 -21.85
C GLY A 576 24.17 27.75 -22.42
N SER A 577 24.43 28.86 -23.12
CA SER A 577 25.77 29.27 -23.55
C SER A 577 26.21 30.54 -22.80
N THR A 578 27.51 30.63 -22.52
CA THR A 578 28.15 31.83 -21.96
C THR A 578 28.47 32.82 -23.09
N TYR A 579 28.41 34.12 -22.79
CA TYR A 579 28.68 35.21 -23.73
C TYR A 579 29.45 36.32 -23.03
N THR A 580 30.66 36.64 -23.50
CA THR A 580 31.41 37.81 -23.03
C THR A 580 30.75 39.09 -23.56
N LEU A 581 30.47 40.06 -22.68
CA LEU A 581 30.01 41.38 -23.08
C LEU A 581 31.10 42.11 -23.89
N ALA A 582 30.70 42.96 -24.84
CA ALA A 582 31.66 43.84 -25.51
C ALA A 582 32.01 45.03 -24.60
N LYS A 583 33.32 45.32 -24.47
CA LYS A 583 33.83 46.49 -23.73
C LYS A 583 33.21 47.80 -24.24
N ASN A 584 32.85 48.68 -23.32
CA ASN A 584 32.09 49.90 -23.60
C ASN A 584 32.82 50.87 -24.54
N LYS A 585 32.10 51.39 -25.53
CA LYS A 585 32.56 52.44 -26.46
C LYS A 585 31.75 53.73 -26.40
N TYR A 586 30.70 53.81 -25.57
CA TYR A 586 30.01 55.06 -25.30
C TYR A 586 30.87 55.97 -24.43
N LYS A 587 30.66 57.29 -24.60
CA LYS A 587 31.28 58.35 -23.82
C LYS A 587 30.18 59.28 -23.30
N ARG A 588 30.29 59.72 -22.04
CA ARG A 588 29.39 60.72 -21.45
C ARG A 588 30.23 61.83 -20.83
N THR A 589 30.15 63.04 -21.39
CA THR A 589 30.99 64.18 -20.98
C THR A 589 30.81 64.52 -19.50
N GLY A 590 31.89 64.44 -18.72
CA GLY A 590 31.88 64.72 -17.28
C GLY A 590 31.54 63.52 -16.38
N TYR A 591 31.42 62.32 -16.93
CA TYR A 591 31.06 61.10 -16.19
C TYR A 591 32.09 59.97 -16.39
N VAL A 592 32.14 59.04 -15.44
CA VAL A 592 32.85 57.74 -15.55
C VAL A 592 31.82 56.65 -15.83
N PHE A 593 32.20 55.66 -16.66
CA PHE A 593 31.35 54.50 -16.94
C PHE A 593 31.54 53.47 -15.82
N GLU A 594 30.46 53.09 -15.15
CA GLU A 594 30.49 52.13 -14.05
C GLU A 594 30.23 50.69 -14.52
N GLY A 595 29.36 50.52 -15.51
CA GLY A 595 28.93 49.20 -15.97
C GLY A 595 27.60 49.23 -16.71
N TRP A 596 27.04 48.06 -16.94
CA TRP A 596 25.77 47.85 -17.63
C TRP A 596 24.66 47.48 -16.64
N ASN A 597 23.41 47.87 -16.93
CA ASN A 597 22.26 47.46 -16.10
C ASN A 597 21.04 47.09 -16.95
N THR A 598 20.24 46.10 -16.52
CA THR A 598 19.01 45.69 -17.24
C THR A 598 17.88 46.73 -17.19
N LYS A 599 17.98 47.76 -16.34
CA LYS A 599 17.05 48.90 -16.26
C LYS A 599 17.79 50.24 -16.43
N LYS A 600 17.13 51.20 -17.08
CA LYS A 600 17.67 52.55 -17.34
C LYS A 600 18.11 53.30 -16.08
N ASN A 601 17.42 53.04 -14.96
CA ASN A 601 17.61 53.70 -13.66
C ASN A 601 18.55 52.96 -12.70
N GLY A 602 19.31 51.95 -13.15
CA GLY A 602 20.25 51.20 -12.31
C GLY A 602 19.60 50.19 -11.35
N LYS A 603 18.26 50.12 -11.23
CA LYS A 603 17.56 49.19 -10.31
C LYS A 603 17.32 47.80 -10.90
N GLY A 604 18.04 47.41 -11.94
CA GLY A 604 18.05 46.07 -12.53
C GLY A 604 19.32 45.31 -12.18
N ASP A 605 19.52 44.18 -12.84
CA ASP A 605 20.74 43.37 -12.73
C ASP A 605 21.91 44.17 -13.31
N PHE A 606 23.00 44.30 -12.55
CA PHE A 606 24.22 44.99 -12.93
C PHE A 606 25.21 43.99 -13.55
N TYR A 607 25.97 44.44 -14.55
CA TYR A 607 27.06 43.69 -15.16
C TYR A 607 28.29 44.57 -15.38
N GLU A 608 29.48 44.01 -15.14
CA GLU A 608 30.75 44.69 -15.34
C GLU A 608 31.10 44.86 -16.83
N ASP A 609 32.05 45.75 -17.13
CA ASP A 609 32.47 45.94 -18.51
C ASP A 609 33.25 44.73 -19.03
N GLY A 610 32.69 43.99 -19.98
CA GLY A 610 33.30 42.79 -20.52
C GLY A 610 33.03 41.50 -19.74
N GLU A 611 32.02 41.48 -18.85
CA GLU A 611 31.65 40.30 -18.07
C GLU A 611 31.16 39.11 -18.93
N ASP A 612 31.46 37.89 -18.48
CA ASP A 612 30.95 36.64 -19.03
C ASP A 612 29.53 36.31 -18.49
N ILE A 613 28.51 36.64 -19.28
CA ILE A 613 27.10 36.48 -18.90
C ILE A 613 26.49 35.16 -19.41
N ARG A 614 25.48 34.65 -18.69
CA ARG A 614 24.76 33.42 -19.05
C ARG A 614 23.28 33.53 -18.66
N ASN A 615 22.39 33.01 -19.52
CA ASN A 615 20.95 32.84 -19.23
C ASN A 615 20.13 34.09 -18.82
N ILE A 616 20.57 35.31 -19.16
CA ILE A 616 19.85 36.57 -18.82
C ILE A 616 18.35 36.54 -19.17
N THR A 617 17.94 35.75 -20.18
CA THR A 617 16.53 35.37 -20.28
C THR A 617 16.32 33.99 -20.89
N ALA A 618 15.34 33.27 -20.35
CA ALA A 618 14.80 32.05 -20.94
C ALA A 618 13.77 32.28 -22.06
N LYS A 619 13.31 33.52 -22.30
CA LYS A 619 12.27 33.83 -23.29
C LYS A 619 12.85 33.87 -24.71
N ASN A 620 12.38 32.97 -25.59
CA ASN A 620 12.78 32.93 -27.00
C ASN A 620 12.39 34.23 -27.73
N GLY A 621 13.28 34.73 -28.60
CA GLY A 621 13.11 35.95 -29.38
C GLY A 621 13.28 37.27 -28.61
N LYS A 622 13.32 37.24 -27.26
CA LYS A 622 13.38 38.48 -26.46
C LYS A 622 14.69 39.24 -26.72
N THR A 623 14.59 40.56 -26.80
CA THR A 623 15.76 41.46 -26.74
C THR A 623 15.87 42.01 -25.33
N ILE A 624 17.03 41.83 -24.69
CA ILE A 624 17.37 42.51 -23.44
C ILE A 624 18.12 43.79 -23.79
N THR A 625 17.76 44.91 -23.17
CA THR A 625 18.51 46.16 -23.32
C THR A 625 19.37 46.37 -22.09
N LEU A 626 20.68 46.53 -22.30
CA LEU A 626 21.65 46.90 -21.27
C LEU A 626 21.91 48.40 -21.37
N TYR A 627 21.66 49.10 -20.27
CA TYR A 627 21.79 50.55 -20.14
C TYR A 627 23.08 50.88 -19.41
N ALA A 628 23.94 51.68 -20.03
CA ALA A 628 25.15 52.18 -19.40
C ALA A 628 24.82 52.95 -18.11
N GLN A 629 25.55 52.67 -17.04
CA GLN A 629 25.48 53.41 -15.78
C GLN A 629 26.72 54.30 -15.64
N TRP A 630 26.53 55.46 -15.02
CA TRP A 630 27.48 56.57 -15.08
C TRP A 630 27.56 57.30 -13.73
N SER A 631 28.75 57.40 -13.13
CA SER A 631 29.01 58.29 -11.99
C SER A 631 29.52 59.65 -12.47
N LYS A 632 29.32 60.72 -11.70
CA LYS A 632 29.92 62.03 -12.03
C LYS A 632 31.42 62.01 -11.76
N LYS A 633 32.24 62.42 -12.73
CA LYS A 633 33.67 62.57 -12.53
C LYS A 633 33.95 63.84 -11.72
N ALA A 634 34.39 63.68 -10.48
CA ALA A 634 34.90 64.78 -9.66
C ALA A 634 36.29 65.22 -10.13
N TYR A 635 36.56 66.52 -10.02
CA TYR A 635 37.85 67.15 -10.23
C TYR A 635 38.29 67.80 -8.91
N SER A 636 39.52 67.55 -8.48
CA SER A 636 40.02 68.02 -7.18
C SER A 636 40.62 69.43 -7.24
N ILE A 637 40.54 70.14 -6.13
CA ILE A 637 41.19 71.44 -5.90
C ILE A 637 42.02 71.32 -4.62
N LYS A 638 43.35 71.35 -4.77
CA LYS A 638 44.29 71.35 -3.64
C LYS A 638 44.81 72.76 -3.42
N TYR A 639 44.49 73.36 -2.28
CA TYR A 639 45.05 74.65 -1.86
C TYR A 639 46.43 74.45 -1.20
N VAL A 640 47.36 75.32 -1.54
CA VAL A 640 48.69 75.47 -0.92
C VAL A 640 48.71 76.86 -0.31
N SER A 641 48.37 76.95 0.97
CA SER A 641 48.13 78.23 1.64
C SER A 641 49.37 78.95 2.12
N GLY A 642 50.55 78.31 2.12
CA GLY A 642 51.81 78.94 2.56
C GLY A 642 51.80 79.41 4.02
N GLY A 643 51.15 78.65 4.90
CA GLY A 643 50.97 78.99 6.32
C GLY A 643 49.77 79.89 6.62
N GLY A 644 48.89 80.16 5.64
CA GLY A 644 47.61 80.83 5.85
C GLY A 644 46.43 79.84 6.00
N THR A 645 45.27 80.38 6.38
CA THR A 645 43.99 79.67 6.50
C THR A 645 43.15 79.83 5.24
N VAL A 646 42.64 78.72 4.72
CA VAL A 646 41.72 78.70 3.57
C VAL A 646 40.28 78.77 4.11
N PRO A 647 39.40 79.64 3.60
CA PRO A 647 38.00 79.68 4.03
C PRO A 647 37.30 78.36 3.77
N SER A 648 36.49 77.90 4.72
CA SER A 648 35.70 76.66 4.61
C SER A 648 34.72 76.66 3.42
N GLY A 649 34.29 77.84 2.96
CA GLY A 649 33.47 78.02 1.77
C GLY A 649 34.19 77.77 0.43
N ASN A 650 35.52 77.61 0.40
CA ASN A 650 36.24 77.25 -0.82
C ASN A 650 36.17 75.73 -1.05
N PRO A 651 35.57 75.26 -2.16
CA PRO A 651 35.40 73.83 -2.39
C PRO A 651 36.73 73.13 -2.68
N THR A 652 36.87 71.90 -2.20
CA THR A 652 38.01 71.00 -2.43
C THR A 652 37.81 70.07 -3.63
N SER A 653 36.61 70.02 -4.19
CA SER A 653 36.30 69.33 -5.44
C SER A 653 35.10 69.95 -6.16
N TYR A 654 34.97 69.68 -7.46
CA TYR A 654 33.86 70.15 -8.28
C TYR A 654 33.57 69.16 -9.42
N TYR A 655 32.42 69.30 -10.06
CA TYR A 655 31.99 68.49 -11.21
C TYR A 655 31.92 69.33 -12.48
N TYR A 656 31.89 68.68 -13.65
CA TYR A 656 31.72 69.34 -14.94
C TYR A 656 30.50 70.30 -14.99
N ASP A 657 29.40 69.93 -14.32
CA ASP A 657 28.16 70.70 -14.29
C ASP A 657 27.99 71.63 -13.08
N THR A 658 28.97 71.65 -12.15
CA THR A 658 28.99 72.61 -11.03
C THR A 658 28.91 74.05 -11.56
N PRO A 659 28.00 74.91 -11.04
CA PRO A 659 27.94 76.32 -11.40
C PRO A 659 29.26 77.05 -11.18
N THR A 660 29.51 78.10 -11.96
CA THR A 660 30.71 78.95 -11.81
C THR A 660 30.76 79.56 -10.40
N PHE A 661 31.85 79.33 -9.66
CA PHE A 661 32.04 79.88 -8.30
C PHE A 661 33.34 80.70 -8.22
N LYS A 662 33.33 81.73 -7.36
CA LYS A 662 34.51 82.54 -7.03
C LYS A 662 35.32 81.86 -5.92
N LEU A 663 36.63 82.09 -5.91
CA LEU A 663 37.51 81.65 -4.83
C LEU A 663 37.60 82.77 -3.78
N ALA A 664 37.20 82.48 -2.55
CA ALA A 664 37.34 83.40 -1.42
C ALA A 664 38.83 83.59 -1.04
N ALA A 665 39.16 84.77 -0.53
CA ALA A 665 40.52 85.12 -0.10
C ALA A 665 40.96 84.27 1.10
N ALA A 666 42.21 83.81 1.12
CA ALA A 666 42.80 83.24 2.32
C ALA A 666 43.18 84.35 3.31
N THR A 667 43.27 84.01 4.60
CA THR A 667 43.82 84.87 5.64
C THR A 667 45.16 84.34 6.14
N LYS A 668 46.08 85.24 6.51
CA LYS A 668 47.34 84.91 7.19
C LYS A 668 47.74 86.12 8.01
N GLU A 669 47.89 85.94 9.32
CA GLU A 669 48.16 87.03 10.24
C GLU A 669 49.46 87.76 9.90
N GLY A 670 49.41 89.10 9.80
CA GLY A 670 50.53 89.93 9.38
C GLY A 670 50.91 89.84 7.89
N TYR A 671 50.06 89.26 7.04
CA TYR A 671 50.26 89.23 5.59
C TYR A 671 48.99 89.61 4.81
N THR A 672 49.16 90.40 3.75
CA THR A 672 48.09 90.77 2.82
C THR A 672 47.98 89.74 1.69
N PHE A 673 46.78 89.19 1.49
CA PHE A 673 46.49 88.20 0.44
C PHE A 673 46.46 88.84 -0.96
N GLN A 674 47.34 88.38 -1.85
CA GLN A 674 47.48 88.92 -3.22
C GLN A 674 46.67 88.12 -4.26
N GLY A 675 46.17 86.93 -3.90
CA GLY A 675 45.33 86.10 -4.76
C GLY A 675 45.72 84.61 -4.78
N TRP A 676 44.86 83.81 -5.40
CA TRP A 676 45.15 82.42 -5.77
C TRP A 676 45.83 82.37 -7.14
N TYR A 677 46.80 81.47 -7.29
CA TYR A 677 47.55 81.27 -8.53
C TYR A 677 47.59 79.78 -8.89
N THR A 678 47.59 79.43 -10.18
CA THR A 678 47.61 78.03 -10.62
C THR A 678 49.02 77.44 -10.72
N ASP A 679 50.05 78.24 -10.44
CA ASP A 679 51.47 77.87 -10.43
C ASP A 679 52.19 78.46 -9.22
N SER A 680 53.29 77.82 -8.80
CA SER A 680 54.10 78.25 -7.65
C SER A 680 55.00 79.45 -7.91
N ALA A 681 55.16 79.88 -9.18
CA ALA A 681 55.87 81.11 -9.54
C ALA A 681 54.94 82.34 -9.53
N TYR A 682 53.67 82.16 -9.16
CA TYR A 682 52.65 83.19 -9.06
C TYR A 682 52.45 84.01 -10.35
N LYS A 683 52.53 83.35 -11.52
CA LYS A 683 52.32 83.99 -12.83
C LYS A 683 50.84 84.01 -13.24
N ASN A 684 50.10 82.93 -12.98
CA ASN A 684 48.74 82.71 -13.49
C ASN A 684 47.70 82.86 -12.38
N ARG A 685 47.22 84.08 -12.15
CA ARG A 685 46.20 84.39 -11.13
C ARG A 685 44.83 83.80 -11.50
N ILE A 686 44.11 83.25 -10.54
CA ILE A 686 42.75 82.70 -10.70
C ILE A 686 41.82 83.24 -9.61
N THR A 687 40.61 83.65 -10.01
CA THR A 687 39.59 84.23 -9.11
C THR A 687 38.28 83.46 -9.10
N LYS A 688 38.05 82.59 -10.08
CA LYS A 688 36.85 81.75 -10.24
C LYS A 688 37.18 80.48 -11.02
N ILE A 689 36.43 79.41 -10.78
CA ILE A 689 36.40 78.21 -11.64
C ILE A 689 35.05 78.20 -12.34
N THR A 690 35.06 78.05 -13.67
CA THR A 690 33.85 78.15 -14.50
C THR A 690 33.20 76.78 -14.74
N LYS A 691 31.87 76.78 -14.87
CA LYS A 691 31.11 75.60 -15.29
C LYS A 691 31.69 75.04 -16.60
N GLY A 692 31.80 73.71 -16.69
CA GLY A 692 32.36 73.02 -17.85
C GLY A 692 33.88 72.74 -17.78
N THR A 693 34.60 73.26 -16.78
CA THR A 693 36.01 72.96 -16.54
C THR A 693 36.21 71.48 -16.20
N ARG A 694 37.30 70.86 -16.70
CA ARG A 694 37.56 69.41 -16.62
C ARG A 694 39.01 69.08 -16.23
N LYS A 695 39.57 69.81 -15.26
CA LYS A 695 40.94 69.57 -14.76
C LYS A 695 41.06 69.73 -13.25
N ASN A 696 41.95 68.96 -12.64
CA ASN A 696 42.31 69.18 -11.25
C ASN A 696 43.12 70.48 -11.13
N TYR A 697 42.99 71.17 -10.00
CA TYR A 697 43.74 72.38 -9.68
C TYR A 697 44.63 72.16 -8.46
N LYS A 698 45.83 72.76 -8.52
CA LYS A 698 46.68 73.02 -7.35
C LYS A 698 46.85 74.54 -7.27
N LEU A 699 46.31 75.16 -6.23
CA LEU A 699 46.16 76.61 -6.12
C LEU A 699 47.06 77.14 -5.00
N TYR A 700 47.90 78.12 -5.32
CA TYR A 700 48.91 78.69 -4.45
C TYR A 700 48.45 80.07 -3.96
N ALA A 701 48.45 80.29 -2.64
CA ALA A 701 48.22 81.61 -2.06
C ALA A 701 49.48 82.46 -2.19
N LYS A 702 49.35 83.66 -2.78
CA LYS A 702 50.43 84.67 -2.76
C LYS A 702 50.21 85.64 -1.61
N TRP A 703 51.28 85.94 -0.88
CA TRP A 703 51.27 86.82 0.28
C TRP A 703 52.24 87.99 0.09
N LYS A 704 51.83 89.19 0.51
CA LYS A 704 52.72 90.33 0.79
C LYS A 704 52.87 90.40 2.31
N ILE A 705 54.09 90.52 2.83
CA ILE A 705 54.30 90.77 4.27
C ILE A 705 53.82 92.17 4.61
N ASN A 706 53.11 92.34 5.72
CA ASN A 706 52.62 93.64 6.13
C ASN A 706 53.76 94.46 6.76
N THR A 707 53.70 95.76 6.51
CA THR A 707 54.67 96.76 7.00
C THR A 707 53.96 97.83 7.80
N TYR A 708 54.62 98.39 8.81
CA TYR A 708 54.12 99.50 9.62
C TYR A 708 55.25 100.47 9.97
N ASP A 709 54.92 101.70 10.35
CA ASP A 709 55.88 102.67 10.87
C ASP A 709 55.70 102.79 12.39
N ILE A 710 56.80 102.94 13.13
CA ILE A 710 56.80 103.29 14.56
C ILE A 710 57.07 104.79 14.68
N VAL A 711 56.14 105.53 15.25
CA VAL A 711 56.21 106.98 15.45
C VAL A 711 56.27 107.27 16.95
N PHE A 712 57.26 108.04 17.39
CA PHE A 712 57.38 108.42 18.79
C PHE A 712 56.64 109.74 19.06
N ASP A 713 55.90 109.77 20.16
CA ASP A 713 55.12 110.91 20.63
C ASP A 713 55.63 111.27 22.04
N GLY A 714 56.12 112.49 22.22
CA GLY A 714 56.74 112.94 23.48
C GLY A 714 55.74 113.04 24.65
N ASN A 715 54.43 112.96 24.39
CA ASN A 715 53.38 112.82 25.40
C ASN A 715 53.49 113.85 26.56
N GLY A 716 53.44 115.14 26.20
CA GLY A 716 53.62 116.24 27.14
C GLY A 716 55.08 116.53 27.53
N ALA A 717 56.05 116.00 26.78
CA ALA A 717 57.44 116.48 26.83
C ALA A 717 57.54 117.97 26.51
N THR A 718 58.46 118.65 27.20
CA THR A 718 58.74 120.09 27.04
C THR A 718 59.87 120.37 26.05
N ALA A 719 60.70 119.37 25.70
CA ALA A 719 61.74 119.46 24.68
C ALA A 719 62.08 118.09 24.05
N GLY A 720 62.87 118.12 22.96
CA GLY A 720 63.38 116.92 22.27
C GLY A 720 62.54 116.43 21.09
N THR A 721 63.13 115.59 20.23
CA THR A 721 62.46 114.95 19.07
C THR A 721 63.10 113.60 18.74
N MET A 722 62.30 112.63 18.30
CA MET A 722 62.76 111.31 17.85
C MET A 722 62.32 111.00 16.43
N ARG A 723 63.18 110.30 15.67
CA ARG A 723 62.87 109.86 14.30
C ARG A 723 62.01 108.60 14.34
N SER A 724 61.01 108.54 13.45
CA SER A 724 60.20 107.34 13.26
C SER A 724 61.01 106.19 12.65
N ILE A 725 60.69 104.95 13.02
CA ILE A 725 61.23 103.75 12.37
C ILE A 725 60.25 103.33 11.28
N SER A 726 60.59 103.57 10.01
CA SER A 726 59.67 103.31 8.89
C SER A 726 59.81 101.92 8.29
N SER A 727 58.74 101.41 7.69
CA SER A 727 58.70 100.12 6.99
C SER A 727 59.12 98.91 7.85
N CYS A 728 58.81 98.94 9.14
CA CYS A 728 58.94 97.80 10.05
C CYS A 728 58.10 96.63 9.51
N LYS A 729 58.75 95.50 9.23
CA LYS A 729 58.08 94.29 8.72
C LYS A 729 57.49 93.50 9.87
N TYR A 730 56.28 92.99 9.68
CA TYR A 730 55.73 91.98 10.58
C TYR A 730 56.70 90.78 10.71
N ASN A 731 56.73 90.16 11.89
CA ASN A 731 57.64 89.08 12.28
C ASN A 731 59.14 89.44 12.14
N THR A 732 59.49 90.71 12.30
CA THR A 732 60.87 91.21 12.43
C THR A 732 60.97 92.03 13.72
N THR A 733 62.06 91.84 14.46
CA THR A 733 62.34 92.58 15.70
C THR A 733 63.15 93.84 15.42
N TYR A 734 62.77 94.93 16.05
CA TYR A 734 63.42 96.24 15.93
C TYR A 734 63.78 96.74 17.34
N LYS A 735 65.02 97.18 17.54
CA LYS A 735 65.43 97.90 18.76
C LYS A 735 64.94 99.35 18.65
N LEU A 736 64.25 99.85 19.67
CA LEU A 736 63.93 101.28 19.76
C LEU A 736 65.23 102.07 19.99
N PRO A 737 65.40 103.27 19.41
CA PRO A 737 66.47 104.18 19.80
C PRO A 737 66.23 104.72 21.21
N ALA A 738 67.31 105.06 21.92
CA ALA A 738 67.24 105.70 23.24
C ALA A 738 66.40 106.99 23.20
N ASN A 739 65.67 107.25 24.28
CA ASN A 739 64.80 108.41 24.38
C ASN A 739 65.59 109.73 24.32
N THR A 740 65.11 110.69 23.54
CA THR A 740 65.67 112.05 23.44
C THR A 740 64.67 113.15 23.84
N PHE A 741 63.43 112.78 24.22
CA PHE A 741 62.49 113.75 24.79
C PHE A 741 62.86 114.08 26.24
N GLN A 742 62.49 115.27 26.68
CA GLN A 742 62.69 115.77 28.04
C GLN A 742 61.40 116.40 28.56
N LYS A 743 61.09 116.22 29.84
CA LYS A 743 59.92 116.79 30.50
C LYS A 743 60.31 117.34 31.87
N ASN A 744 60.23 118.65 32.05
CA ASN A 744 60.70 119.31 33.27
C ASN A 744 59.97 118.77 34.52
N GLY A 745 60.73 118.27 35.50
CA GLY A 745 60.20 117.69 36.74
C GLY A 745 59.75 116.23 36.64
N TYR A 746 60.08 115.52 35.56
CA TYR A 746 59.73 114.11 35.37
C TYR A 746 60.91 113.28 34.82
N GLN A 747 61.03 112.02 35.27
CA GLN A 747 61.88 111.01 34.65
C GLN A 747 61.14 110.23 33.57
N PHE A 748 61.85 109.89 32.50
CA PHE A 748 61.34 108.99 31.46
C PHE A 748 61.41 107.54 31.96
N ILE A 749 60.29 106.82 31.95
CA ILE A 749 60.23 105.43 32.42
C ILE A 749 60.08 104.41 31.28
N GLY A 750 59.56 104.82 30.12
CA GLY A 750 59.37 103.93 28.98
C GLY A 750 58.35 104.43 27.95
N TRP A 751 57.94 103.55 27.05
CA TRP A 751 56.99 103.76 25.97
C TRP A 751 55.72 102.94 26.19
N SER A 752 54.55 103.49 25.87
CA SER A 752 53.30 102.73 25.76
C SER A 752 52.61 102.98 24.42
N THR A 753 51.79 102.03 23.96
CA THR A 753 50.92 102.23 22.78
C THR A 753 49.76 103.20 23.05
N ARG A 754 49.54 103.62 24.30
CA ARG A 754 48.56 104.64 24.69
C ARG A 754 49.20 105.84 25.42
N PRO A 755 48.62 107.05 25.31
CA PRO A 755 49.09 108.22 26.05
C PRO A 755 49.03 108.06 27.57
N ASP A 756 48.07 107.31 28.09
CA ASP A 756 47.79 107.12 29.52
C ASP A 756 48.58 105.97 30.17
N GLY A 757 49.44 105.27 29.42
CA GLY A 757 50.21 104.13 29.90
C GLY A 757 49.38 102.86 30.16
N SER A 758 48.09 102.82 29.86
CA SER A 758 47.18 101.69 30.19
C SER A 758 47.36 100.42 29.34
N GLU A 759 48.24 100.45 28.34
CA GLU A 759 48.57 99.32 27.46
C GLU A 759 50.07 98.97 27.50
N THR A 760 50.46 97.93 26.76
CA THR A 760 51.80 97.35 26.69
C THR A 760 52.93 98.37 26.82
N PHE A 761 53.74 98.16 27.86
CA PHE A 761 54.87 99.01 28.22
C PHE A 761 56.17 98.43 27.68
N TYR A 762 57.04 99.31 27.16
CA TYR A 762 58.37 98.97 26.67
C TYR A 762 59.37 99.90 27.34
N GLY A 763 60.41 99.37 27.98
CA GLY A 763 61.47 100.21 28.54
C GLY A 763 62.21 101.02 27.48
N ASP A 764 63.10 101.93 27.90
CA ASP A 764 63.98 102.58 26.92
C ASP A 764 64.81 101.54 26.16
N GLU A 765 65.14 101.84 24.91
CA GLU A 765 65.93 100.96 24.04
C GLU A 765 65.36 99.53 23.82
N ALA A 766 64.11 99.28 24.19
CA ALA A 766 63.50 97.94 24.13
C ALA A 766 63.44 97.35 22.71
N SER A 767 63.41 96.01 22.64
CA SER A 767 63.17 95.29 21.38
C SER A 767 61.69 95.02 21.17
N VAL A 768 61.13 95.55 20.08
CA VAL A 768 59.70 95.45 19.73
C VAL A 768 59.51 94.68 18.42
N SER A 769 58.36 94.01 18.28
CA SER A 769 57.94 93.36 17.04
C SER A 769 56.41 93.32 16.95
N ASN A 770 55.88 93.07 15.76
CA ASN A 770 54.44 92.79 15.53
C ASN A 770 53.46 93.88 16.03
N LEU A 771 53.91 95.14 16.16
CA LEU A 771 53.11 96.23 16.73
C LEU A 771 51.87 96.61 15.89
N SER A 772 51.77 96.16 14.65
CA SER A 772 50.53 96.21 13.88
C SER A 772 50.36 95.01 12.95
N LEU A 773 49.10 94.59 12.78
CA LEU A 773 48.68 93.61 11.78
C LEU A 773 48.30 94.25 10.44
N THR A 774 48.18 95.58 10.38
CA THR A 774 47.67 96.32 9.21
C THR A 774 48.83 96.87 8.37
N ASP A 775 48.85 96.57 7.08
CA ASP A 775 49.86 97.07 6.14
C ASP A 775 49.73 98.59 5.92
N GLY A 776 50.83 99.33 6.04
CA GLY A 776 50.89 100.79 6.01
C GLY A 776 50.45 101.50 7.31
N ALA A 777 50.23 100.77 8.41
CA ALA A 777 49.83 101.39 9.68
C ALA A 777 50.94 102.25 10.30
N LYS A 778 50.55 103.28 11.06
CA LYS A 778 51.45 104.05 11.92
C LYS A 778 51.14 103.76 13.38
N VAL A 779 52.02 103.03 14.05
CA VAL A 779 51.94 102.77 15.48
C VAL A 779 52.57 103.95 16.21
N LYS A 780 51.81 104.61 17.07
CA LYS A 780 52.37 105.61 17.97
C LYS A 780 52.84 104.96 19.27
N LEU A 781 54.06 105.30 19.69
CA LEU A 781 54.57 105.01 21.02
C LEU A 781 54.68 106.34 21.78
N TYR A 782 53.95 106.43 22.90
CA TYR A 782 53.86 107.60 23.75
C TYR A 782 54.84 107.47 24.91
N ALA A 783 55.68 108.48 25.10
CA ALA A 783 56.61 108.54 26.22
C ALA A 783 55.85 108.54 27.56
N GLN A 784 56.28 107.71 28.50
CA GLN A 784 55.71 107.60 29.84
C GLN A 784 56.66 108.24 30.85
N TRP A 785 56.07 108.95 31.79
CA TRP A 785 56.76 109.91 32.65
C TRP A 785 56.33 109.74 34.10
N GLU A 786 57.29 109.68 35.01
CA GLU A 786 57.08 109.65 36.47
C GLU A 786 57.67 110.93 37.08
N ALA A 787 57.04 111.49 38.12
CA ALA A 787 57.50 112.74 38.73
C ALA A 787 58.81 112.54 39.51
N LEU A 788 59.69 113.55 39.47
CA LEU A 788 60.96 113.60 40.21
C LEU A 788 60.80 114.14 41.64
#